data_AF-A0A4V5V0H4-F1
#
_entry.id   AF-A0A4V5V0H4-F1
#
_cell.length_a   1.000
_cell.length_b   1.000
_cell.length_c   1.000
_cell.angle_alpha   90.00
_cell.angle_beta   90.00
_cell.angle_gamma   90.00
#
_symmetry.space_group_name_H-M   'P 1'
#
loop_
_entity.id
_entity.type
_entity.pdbx_description
1 polymer ?
#
loop_
_entity_poly.entity_id
_entity_poly.type
_entity_poly.pdbx_seq_one_letter_code
_entity_poly.pdbx_strand_id
1 'polypeptide(L)'
;MTHRTEIPDGERWLAAFVAGAAADRAALRDELRPQVDADDGHWRSRESYVTPLHWQAALAAELVTPGSALTRPQIQPQRYWESASHSTKVRVVTRGEEPEPEPSSRRFVFVGGRPGRPAADDPPMRVFLVTWTSDGGPSWAVAREGEREIPYARGRIHLNGSPTDVERPPRPVTAWHDFDDDEPGQIGPAATGVVYDDSAEVMPEYLLDDVFERMAELGVDPVRIEAMRADGDVPPPGPDEPLVEVSVAFIPPRLRSVLPDELSGPDEWRRRNRLPRPGAVAPLHDFQLHRYAEVAEALRDDALPPVLLATPTRASGHLDPDVLVDRLETCAAAGVEPLPADLAQALLRLPRGGHHAAAERAAKIDSAAAAEAARRLAGGGMADPECGFTWQHLVGASVVDFGDDELNEFLELRLRPVLQVTAPTGLRLIDEVLLRRPDGWTVDESAGLLRDWPAMLPSHREVVAVNFLPYLLREQVTSEELAGLELAEGPIGEPTAVIIAFLVACGAPGVVPLVRSMAAKGDLPVEQISRQLVLVLRRSGRETRPAVAVLSELAEAGGHHEAWRIVSAVLPALLPSERHLMTVTLTELVAFAADVACRAGARGEIPIVAENARSPRTLRFVRECRRLHAQLTGATP
;
A
#
# COMPACT_ATOMS: atom_id res chain seq x y z
N MET A 1 -27.54 -3.85 -15.57
CA MET A 1 -27.47 -2.37 -15.71
C MET A 1 -28.44 -1.64 -14.76
N THR A 2 -28.82 -2.26 -13.62
CA THR A 2 -29.88 -1.81 -12.70
C THR A 2 -29.37 -1.30 -11.34
N HIS A 3 -28.06 -1.28 -11.09
CA HIS A 3 -27.49 -0.88 -9.78
C HIS A 3 -27.15 0.62 -9.65
N ARG A 4 -27.42 1.45 -10.68
CA ARG A 4 -26.97 2.86 -10.73
C ARG A 4 -27.72 3.83 -9.79
N THR A 5 -28.80 3.41 -9.13
CA THR A 5 -29.69 4.31 -8.40
C THR A 5 -29.74 4.09 -6.89
N GLU A 6 -28.91 3.20 -6.35
CA GLU A 6 -28.96 2.84 -4.93
C GLU A 6 -27.82 3.45 -4.13
N ILE A 7 -28.13 3.83 -2.88
CA ILE A 7 -27.14 4.27 -1.90
C ILE A 7 -26.23 3.08 -1.56
N PRO A 8 -24.91 3.26 -1.39
CA PRO A 8 -23.99 2.19 -0.98
C PRO A 8 -24.51 1.37 0.22
N ASP A 9 -24.41 0.05 0.14
CA ASP A 9 -24.98 -0.88 1.14
C ASP A 9 -24.46 -0.61 2.55
N GLY A 10 -23.15 -0.33 2.68
CA GLY A 10 -22.53 0.00 3.96
C GLY A 10 -23.04 1.31 4.57
N GLU A 11 -23.28 2.33 3.74
CA GLU A 11 -23.83 3.62 4.21
C GLU A 11 -25.28 3.47 4.69
N ARG A 12 -26.09 2.69 3.96
CA ARG A 12 -27.47 2.40 4.35
C ARG A 12 -27.50 1.64 5.67
N TRP A 13 -26.67 0.62 5.81
CA TRP A 13 -26.60 -0.19 7.03
C TRP A 13 -26.21 0.67 8.23
N LEU A 14 -25.15 1.46 8.13
CA LEU A 14 -24.65 2.25 9.26
C LEU A 14 -25.66 3.31 9.71
N ALA A 15 -26.34 3.96 8.76
CA ALA A 15 -27.40 4.92 9.05
C ALA A 15 -28.62 4.26 9.71
N ALA A 16 -29.06 3.10 9.20
CA ALA A 16 -30.18 2.35 9.75
C ALA A 16 -29.87 1.83 11.15
N PHE A 17 -28.64 1.34 11.39
CA PHE A 17 -28.19 0.90 12.69
C PHE A 17 -28.26 2.03 13.74
N VAL A 18 -27.71 3.20 13.43
CA VAL A 18 -27.70 4.35 14.37
C VAL A 18 -29.12 4.84 14.64
N ALA A 19 -29.92 5.07 13.59
CA ALA A 19 -31.29 5.52 13.73
C ALA A 19 -32.17 4.51 14.48
N GLY A 20 -32.01 3.21 14.21
CA GLY A 20 -32.72 2.13 14.91
C GLY A 20 -32.32 2.05 16.38
N ALA A 21 -31.02 2.16 16.69
CA ALA A 21 -30.52 2.13 18.06
C ALA A 21 -30.99 3.33 18.90
N ALA A 22 -31.21 4.49 18.25
CA ALA A 22 -31.75 5.68 18.88
C ALA A 22 -33.28 5.63 19.05
N ALA A 23 -34.00 5.06 18.07
CA ALA A 23 -35.46 4.98 18.09
C ALA A 23 -36.00 3.90 19.04
N ASP A 24 -35.53 2.66 18.89
CA ASP A 24 -35.89 1.52 19.75
C ASP A 24 -34.75 0.51 19.79
N ARG A 25 -33.87 0.69 20.78
CA ARG A 25 -32.70 -0.16 20.97
C ARG A 25 -33.04 -1.62 21.26
N ALA A 26 -34.20 -1.89 21.87
CA ALA A 26 -34.64 -3.25 22.19
C ALA A 26 -35.13 -3.96 20.91
N ALA A 27 -35.95 -3.27 20.10
CA ALA A 27 -36.41 -3.81 18.82
C ALA A 27 -35.23 -4.10 17.87
N LEU A 28 -34.27 -3.17 17.75
CA LEU A 28 -33.10 -3.39 16.90
C LEU A 28 -32.24 -4.57 17.40
N ARG A 29 -32.12 -4.74 18.73
CA ARG A 29 -31.44 -5.91 19.31
C ARG A 29 -32.11 -7.22 18.91
N ASP A 30 -33.44 -7.27 18.95
CA ASP A 30 -34.20 -8.47 18.60
C ASP A 30 -34.11 -8.76 17.09
N GLU A 31 -34.08 -7.71 16.25
CA GLU A 31 -33.85 -7.81 14.81
C GLU A 31 -32.47 -8.38 14.46
N LEU A 32 -31.41 -7.92 15.14
CA LEU A 32 -30.04 -8.33 14.85
C LEU A 32 -29.65 -9.68 15.51
N ARG A 33 -30.39 -10.15 16.51
CA ARG A 33 -30.10 -11.40 17.24
C ARG A 33 -29.88 -12.61 16.33
N PRO A 34 -30.74 -12.91 15.34
CA PRO A 34 -30.54 -14.09 14.49
C PRO A 34 -29.27 -14.03 13.66
N GLN A 35 -28.87 -12.82 13.22
CA GLN A 35 -27.62 -12.62 12.50
C GLN A 35 -26.42 -12.88 13.41
N VAL A 36 -26.44 -12.37 14.65
CA VAL A 36 -25.34 -12.55 15.62
C VAL A 36 -25.22 -14.01 16.05
N ASP A 37 -26.34 -14.72 16.23
CA ASP A 37 -26.34 -16.13 16.61
C ASP A 37 -25.83 -17.05 15.47
N ALA A 38 -25.96 -16.61 14.21
CA ALA A 38 -25.47 -17.33 13.03
C ALA A 38 -24.02 -17.00 12.64
N ASP A 39 -23.41 -15.97 13.26
CA ASP A 39 -22.06 -15.48 12.97
C ASP A 39 -21.00 -16.47 13.49
N ASP A 40 -20.09 -16.90 12.60
CA ASP A 40 -19.01 -17.85 12.92
C ASP A 40 -17.91 -17.27 13.81
N GLY A 41 -17.90 -15.95 14.02
CA GLY A 41 -16.99 -15.24 14.89
C GLY A 41 -15.58 -15.07 14.35
N HIS A 42 -15.32 -15.33 13.06
CA HIS A 42 -13.97 -15.26 12.49
C HIS A 42 -13.31 -13.88 12.68
N TRP A 43 -14.09 -12.80 12.69
CA TRP A 43 -13.59 -11.44 12.91
C TRP A 43 -13.10 -11.18 14.33
N ARG A 44 -13.53 -11.96 15.34
CA ARG A 44 -13.21 -11.71 16.76
C ARG A 44 -11.74 -11.90 17.10
N SER A 45 -11.04 -12.78 16.38
CA SER A 45 -9.61 -13.04 16.58
C SER A 45 -8.69 -11.99 15.94
N ARG A 46 -9.23 -11.10 15.09
CA ARG A 46 -8.42 -10.11 14.38
C ARG A 46 -7.99 -8.97 15.30
N GLU A 47 -6.72 -8.61 15.22
CA GLU A 47 -6.16 -7.46 15.94
C GLU A 47 -6.74 -6.13 15.45
N SER A 48 -7.08 -6.05 14.15
CA SER A 48 -7.72 -4.88 13.54
C SER A 48 -8.84 -5.26 12.56
N TYR A 49 -9.82 -4.37 12.41
CA TYR A 49 -10.94 -4.53 11.50
C TYR A 49 -10.70 -3.76 10.20
N VAL A 50 -10.33 -4.51 9.17
CA VAL A 50 -9.95 -3.98 7.85
C VAL A 50 -11.09 -3.99 6.83
N THR A 51 -12.32 -4.39 7.20
CA THR A 51 -13.47 -4.37 6.28
C THR A 51 -14.70 -3.83 6.99
N PRO A 52 -15.65 -3.18 6.27
CA PRO A 52 -16.90 -2.71 6.87
C PRO A 52 -17.71 -3.85 7.47
N LEU A 53 -17.68 -5.05 6.85
CA LEU A 53 -18.40 -6.23 7.36
C LEU A 53 -17.92 -6.64 8.77
N HIS A 54 -16.61 -6.61 9.05
CA HIS A 54 -16.10 -6.86 10.39
C HIS A 54 -16.66 -5.85 11.41
N TRP A 55 -16.76 -4.58 11.02
CA TRP A 55 -17.33 -3.54 11.87
C TRP A 55 -18.83 -3.70 12.09
N GLN A 56 -19.59 -4.02 11.04
CA GLN A 56 -21.03 -4.26 11.13
C GLN A 56 -21.34 -5.44 12.06
N ALA A 57 -20.59 -6.53 11.93
CA ALA A 57 -20.69 -7.69 12.81
C ALA A 57 -20.35 -7.34 14.27
N ALA A 58 -19.27 -6.57 14.49
CA ALA A 58 -18.87 -6.14 15.83
C ALA A 58 -19.90 -5.19 16.49
N LEU A 59 -20.46 -4.25 15.73
CA LEU A 59 -21.52 -3.34 16.19
C LEU A 59 -22.80 -4.11 16.55
N ALA A 60 -23.22 -5.04 15.69
CA ALA A 60 -24.37 -5.89 15.95
C ALA A 60 -24.16 -6.73 17.21
N ALA A 61 -23.01 -7.40 17.33
CA ALA A 61 -22.66 -8.21 18.49
C ALA A 61 -22.62 -7.39 19.79
N GLU A 62 -22.03 -6.18 19.77
CA GLU A 62 -21.99 -5.28 20.91
C GLU A 62 -23.39 -4.82 21.34
N LEU A 63 -24.26 -4.46 20.39
CA LEU A 63 -25.63 -4.05 20.71
C LEU A 63 -26.45 -5.20 21.33
N VAL A 64 -26.24 -6.40 20.78
CA VAL A 64 -26.93 -7.64 21.12
C VAL A 64 -26.48 -8.19 22.48
N THR A 65 -25.18 -8.12 22.74
CA THR A 65 -24.53 -8.52 23.99
C THR A 65 -23.43 -7.50 24.34
N PRO A 66 -23.74 -6.47 25.15
CA PRO A 66 -22.76 -5.44 25.52
C PRO A 66 -21.49 -6.01 26.14
N GLY A 67 -20.34 -5.49 25.74
CA GLY A 67 -19.01 -5.95 26.14
C GLY A 67 -18.53 -7.22 25.43
N SER A 68 -19.23 -7.72 24.41
CA SER A 68 -18.86 -8.97 23.73
C SER A 68 -17.86 -8.78 22.58
N ALA A 69 -17.81 -7.60 21.97
CA ALA A 69 -17.14 -7.40 20.69
C ALA A 69 -16.16 -6.24 20.70
N LEU A 70 -16.56 -5.11 21.30
CA LEU A 70 -15.82 -3.86 21.22
C LEU A 70 -14.99 -3.57 22.48
N THR A 71 -14.67 -4.59 23.28
CA THR A 71 -13.79 -4.42 24.46
C THR A 71 -12.44 -3.83 24.06
N ARG A 72 -11.99 -2.83 24.83
CA ARG A 72 -10.72 -2.12 24.60
C ARG A 72 -9.54 -3.10 24.69
N PRO A 73 -8.71 -3.24 23.65
CA PRO A 73 -7.53 -4.09 23.69
C PRO A 73 -6.57 -3.65 24.79
N GLN A 74 -6.08 -4.58 25.62
CA GLN A 74 -5.03 -4.30 26.61
C GLN A 74 -3.64 -4.25 25.95
N ILE A 75 -2.71 -3.46 26.49
CA ILE A 75 -1.31 -3.50 26.05
C ILE A 75 -0.68 -4.72 26.71
N GLN A 76 -0.30 -5.72 25.91
CA GLN A 76 0.46 -6.87 26.38
C GLN A 76 1.91 -6.79 25.88
N PRO A 77 2.89 -7.32 26.63
CA PRO A 77 4.25 -7.45 26.15
C PRO A 77 4.31 -8.29 24.87
N GLN A 78 5.00 -7.79 23.85
CA GLN A 78 5.31 -8.54 22.65
C GLN A 78 6.56 -9.39 22.89
N ARG A 79 6.47 -10.69 22.59
CA ARG A 79 7.59 -11.62 22.73
C ARG A 79 8.13 -12.00 21.36
N TYR A 80 9.45 -11.92 21.19
CA TYR A 80 10.14 -12.31 19.95
C TYR A 80 11.58 -12.73 20.24
N TRP A 81 12.16 -13.60 19.41
CA TRP A 81 13.57 -13.94 19.49
C TRP A 81 14.40 -12.88 18.79
N GLU A 82 15.29 -12.22 19.53
CA GLU A 82 16.32 -11.34 18.97
C GLU A 82 17.52 -12.20 18.54
N SER A 83 18.03 -11.97 17.34
CA SER A 83 19.17 -12.70 16.76
C SER A 83 20.47 -12.43 17.53
N ALA A 84 21.46 -13.31 17.32
CA ALA A 84 22.80 -13.11 17.87
C ALA A 84 23.43 -11.81 17.34
N SER A 85 24.31 -11.20 18.13
CA SER A 85 25.10 -10.04 17.71
C SER A 85 26.57 -10.22 18.03
N HIS A 86 27.44 -9.75 17.13
CA HIS A 86 28.87 -9.96 17.19
C HIS A 86 29.61 -8.64 16.97
N SER A 87 30.74 -8.44 17.65
CA SER A 87 31.68 -7.36 17.38
C SER A 87 33.09 -7.86 17.52
N THR A 88 33.92 -7.65 16.49
CA THR A 88 35.29 -8.14 16.43
C THR A 88 36.30 -7.01 16.61
N LYS A 89 37.38 -7.30 17.33
CA LYS A 89 38.57 -6.45 17.44
C LYS A 89 39.79 -7.33 17.18
N VAL A 90 40.59 -6.95 16.21
CA VAL A 90 41.84 -7.63 15.84
C VAL A 90 42.99 -6.65 16.05
N ARG A 91 44.00 -7.03 16.85
CA ARG A 91 45.16 -6.18 17.16
C ARG A 91 46.46 -6.98 17.27
N VAL A 92 47.58 -6.33 16.97
CA VAL A 92 48.91 -6.87 17.27
C VAL A 92 49.19 -6.71 18.76
N VAL A 93 49.71 -7.76 19.40
CA VAL A 93 50.04 -7.81 20.83
C VAL A 93 51.45 -8.37 21.04
N THR A 94 52.04 -8.10 22.20
CA THR A 94 53.31 -8.72 22.58
C THR A 94 53.06 -10.08 23.22
N ARG A 95 53.87 -11.11 22.90
CA ARG A 95 53.78 -12.42 23.57
C ARG A 95 53.99 -12.25 25.08
N GLY A 96 52.96 -12.58 25.87
CA GLY A 96 52.94 -12.45 27.33
C GLY A 96 52.29 -11.17 27.87
N GLU A 97 51.71 -10.33 27.00
CA GLU A 97 50.86 -9.20 27.39
C GLU A 97 49.53 -9.71 27.98
N GLU A 98 49.07 -9.14 29.10
CA GLU A 98 47.73 -9.44 29.62
C GLU A 98 46.67 -8.83 28.68
N PRO A 99 45.57 -9.54 28.40
CA PRO A 99 44.50 -9.03 27.54
C PRO A 99 43.92 -7.73 28.12
N GLU A 100 43.63 -6.74 27.26
CA GLU A 100 42.98 -5.50 27.70
C GLU A 100 41.61 -5.78 28.33
N PRO A 101 41.15 -4.95 29.29
CA PRO A 101 39.81 -5.05 29.84
C PRO A 101 38.73 -4.83 28.78
N GLU A 102 37.54 -5.38 29.06
CA GLU A 102 36.44 -5.55 28.12
C GLU A 102 36.16 -4.33 27.21
N PRO A 103 35.91 -4.55 25.90
CA PRO A 103 35.44 -3.48 25.02
C PRO A 103 34.09 -2.93 25.53
N SER A 104 33.89 -1.61 25.45
CA SER A 104 32.65 -1.00 25.90
C SER A 104 31.44 -1.53 25.12
N SER A 105 30.38 -1.95 25.82
CA SER A 105 29.10 -2.39 25.25
C SER A 105 28.37 -1.36 24.37
N ARG A 106 28.88 -0.12 24.29
CA ARG A 106 28.31 0.99 23.52
C ARG A 106 28.47 0.89 21.99
N ARG A 107 29.13 -0.14 21.45
CA ARG A 107 29.42 -0.27 20.00
C ARG A 107 28.55 -1.28 19.25
N PHE A 108 27.64 -1.98 19.92
CA PHE A 108 26.74 -2.93 19.24
C PHE A 108 25.59 -2.21 18.54
N VAL A 109 25.44 -2.48 17.25
CA VAL A 109 24.27 -2.06 16.44
C VAL A 109 23.36 -3.27 16.29
N PHE A 110 22.12 -3.15 16.75
CA PHE A 110 21.12 -4.22 16.70
C PHE A 110 20.31 -4.09 15.40
N VAL A 111 20.24 -5.16 14.63
CA VAL A 111 19.38 -5.25 13.44
C VAL A 111 18.16 -6.11 13.81
N GLY A 112 16.94 -5.58 13.60
CA GLY A 112 15.69 -6.32 13.83
C GLY A 112 15.00 -6.11 15.19
N GLY A 113 15.47 -5.20 16.03
CA GLY A 113 14.78 -4.86 17.29
C GLY A 113 13.42 -4.21 17.06
N ARG A 114 12.39 -4.65 17.80
CA ARG A 114 11.09 -3.95 17.80
C ARG A 114 11.18 -2.74 18.74
N PRO A 115 10.68 -1.56 18.33
CA PRO A 115 10.62 -0.39 19.21
C PRO A 115 9.72 -0.68 20.43
N GLY A 116 10.14 -0.17 21.59
CA GLY A 116 9.47 -0.42 22.86
C GLY A 116 10.45 -0.50 24.03
N ARG A 117 9.91 -0.42 25.25
CA ARG A 117 10.68 -0.60 26.49
C ARG A 117 10.69 -2.07 26.92
N PRO A 118 11.80 -2.57 27.49
CA PRO A 118 11.82 -3.87 28.17
C PRO A 118 10.63 -4.03 29.11
N ALA A 119 9.88 -5.12 28.96
CA ALA A 119 8.87 -5.52 29.92
C ALA A 119 9.55 -6.02 31.21
N ALA A 120 8.79 -6.16 32.29
CA ALA A 120 9.34 -6.61 33.57
C ALA A 120 9.92 -8.03 33.51
N ASP A 121 9.48 -8.86 32.56
CA ASP A 121 9.94 -10.22 32.31
C ASP A 121 10.98 -10.33 31.19
N ASP A 122 11.50 -9.20 30.68
CA ASP A 122 12.54 -9.18 29.64
C ASP A 122 13.89 -9.68 30.20
N PRO A 123 14.53 -10.70 29.60
CA PRO A 123 15.83 -11.16 30.06
C PRO A 123 16.91 -10.10 29.84
N PRO A 124 17.89 -9.96 30.75
CA PRO A 124 18.95 -8.98 30.63
C PRO A 124 19.83 -9.23 29.39
N MET A 125 20.52 -8.20 28.93
CA MET A 125 21.56 -8.38 27.92
C MET A 125 22.79 -9.02 28.57
N ARG A 126 23.23 -10.17 28.04
CA ARG A 126 24.46 -10.84 28.41
C ARG A 126 25.46 -10.70 27.26
N VAL A 127 26.69 -10.33 27.58
CA VAL A 127 27.78 -10.16 26.62
C VAL A 127 28.90 -11.12 27.00
N PHE A 128 29.36 -11.91 26.04
CA PHE A 128 30.42 -12.88 26.20
C PHE A 128 31.63 -12.44 25.39
N LEU A 129 32.76 -12.25 26.04
CA LEU A 129 34.02 -11.94 25.38
C LEU A 129 34.76 -13.24 25.07
N VAL A 130 34.94 -13.54 23.80
CA VAL A 130 35.64 -14.72 23.30
C VAL A 130 36.96 -14.29 22.68
N THR A 131 38.06 -14.71 23.28
CA THR A 131 39.42 -14.25 22.90
C THR A 131 40.29 -15.42 22.48
N TRP A 132 41.06 -15.23 21.40
CA TRP A 132 42.08 -16.16 20.95
C TRP A 132 43.24 -15.41 20.28
N THR A 133 44.34 -16.11 20.02
CA THR A 133 45.54 -15.52 19.39
C THR A 133 45.96 -16.28 18.15
N SER A 134 46.76 -15.64 17.29
CA SER A 134 47.33 -16.26 16.10
C SER A 134 48.23 -17.46 16.40
N ASP A 135 48.59 -17.75 17.64
CA ASP A 135 49.34 -18.97 18.01
C ASP A 135 48.43 -20.18 18.29
N GLY A 136 47.16 -19.96 18.66
CA GLY A 136 46.20 -21.04 18.98
C GLY A 136 45.05 -21.18 17.97
N GLY A 137 44.65 -20.09 17.30
CA GLY A 137 43.47 -20.10 16.44
C GLY A 137 42.14 -20.14 17.21
N PRO A 138 41.00 -20.13 16.49
CA PRO A 138 39.66 -20.02 17.08
C PRO A 138 39.26 -21.24 17.94
N SER A 139 39.84 -22.42 17.69
CA SER A 139 39.59 -23.64 18.48
C SER A 139 40.11 -23.56 19.92
N TRP A 140 41.08 -22.68 20.18
CA TRP A 140 41.65 -22.43 21.51
C TRP A 140 41.08 -21.17 22.17
N ALA A 141 39.98 -20.65 21.65
CA ALA A 141 39.36 -19.46 22.21
C ALA A 141 38.81 -19.69 23.61
N VAL A 142 38.93 -18.67 24.45
CA VAL A 142 38.40 -18.65 25.80
C VAL A 142 37.24 -17.68 25.85
N ALA A 143 36.06 -18.16 26.25
CA ALA A 143 34.87 -17.34 26.42
C ALA A 143 34.72 -16.91 27.89
N ARG A 144 34.39 -15.64 28.12
CA ARG A 144 34.18 -15.06 29.45
C ARG A 144 32.93 -14.19 29.48
N GLU A 145 32.26 -14.14 30.63
CA GLU A 145 31.22 -13.16 30.97
C GLU A 145 31.69 -12.44 32.24
N GLY A 146 32.20 -11.21 32.10
CA GLY A 146 32.97 -10.57 33.17
C GLY A 146 34.19 -11.41 33.55
N GLU A 147 34.36 -11.68 34.84
CA GLU A 147 35.47 -12.51 35.35
C GLU A 147 35.22 -14.02 35.23
N ARG A 148 34.02 -14.44 34.83
CA ARG A 148 33.63 -15.86 34.80
C ARG A 148 33.94 -16.47 33.44
N GLU A 149 34.71 -17.56 33.43
CA GLU A 149 34.91 -18.39 32.23
C GLU A 149 33.65 -19.21 31.92
N ILE A 150 33.27 -19.23 30.65
CA ILE A 150 32.10 -19.92 30.12
C ILE A 150 32.58 -21.05 29.22
N PRO A 151 32.02 -22.28 29.32
CA PRO A 151 32.38 -23.37 28.44
C PRO A 151 32.20 -22.98 26.97
N TYR A 152 33.28 -23.11 26.21
CA TYR A 152 33.31 -22.82 24.78
C TYR A 152 33.86 -24.04 24.04
N ALA A 153 33.10 -24.52 23.05
CA ALA A 153 33.49 -25.65 22.22
C ALA A 153 32.79 -25.56 20.86
N ARG A 154 33.47 -26.01 19.79
CA ARG A 154 32.89 -26.09 18.44
C ARG A 154 32.22 -24.78 17.98
N GLY A 155 32.88 -23.64 18.24
CA GLY A 155 32.38 -22.33 17.82
C GLY A 155 31.27 -21.73 18.68
N ARG A 156 30.87 -22.39 19.79
CA ARG A 156 29.68 -22.02 20.58
C ARG A 156 29.99 -21.90 22.06
N ILE A 157 29.26 -21.02 22.75
CA ILE A 157 29.21 -21.00 24.22
C ILE A 157 28.12 -21.95 24.70
N HIS A 158 28.28 -22.53 25.88
CA HIS A 158 27.23 -23.38 26.48
C HIS A 158 26.75 -22.77 27.80
N LEU A 159 25.47 -22.39 27.85
CA LEU A 159 24.89 -21.65 28.97
C LEU A 159 24.20 -22.55 29.99
N ASN A 160 23.78 -23.75 29.57
CA ASN A 160 22.94 -24.66 30.36
C ASN A 160 23.63 -25.98 30.75
N GLY A 161 24.95 -26.11 30.62
CA GLY A 161 25.70 -27.32 30.99
C GLY A 161 26.94 -27.54 30.12
N SER A 162 27.75 -28.55 30.45
CA SER A 162 28.92 -28.94 29.66
C SER A 162 28.50 -29.52 28.29
N PRO A 163 29.31 -29.33 27.23
CA PRO A 163 29.04 -29.92 25.92
C PRO A 163 28.86 -31.43 26.09
N THR A 164 27.73 -31.97 25.66
CA THR A 164 27.55 -33.42 25.57
C THR A 164 27.98 -33.88 24.20
N ASP A 165 28.70 -35.00 24.12
CA ASP A 165 29.22 -35.61 22.88
C ASP A 165 28.14 -36.02 21.85
N VAL A 166 26.86 -35.68 22.10
CA VAL A 166 25.67 -36.11 21.34
C VAL A 166 25.08 -34.98 20.47
N GLU A 167 25.58 -33.75 20.57
CA GLU A 167 25.10 -32.66 19.70
C GLU A 167 25.57 -32.87 18.26
N ARG A 168 24.66 -33.42 17.43
CA ARG A 168 24.77 -33.50 15.97
C ARG A 168 25.16 -32.14 15.38
N PRO A 169 26.04 -32.10 14.36
CA PRO A 169 26.23 -30.88 13.58
C PRO A 169 24.90 -30.47 12.93
N PRO A 170 24.62 -29.16 12.77
CA PRO A 170 23.49 -28.72 11.96
C PRO A 170 23.65 -29.22 10.51
N ARG A 171 22.51 -29.41 9.82
CA ARG A 171 22.50 -29.71 8.38
C ARG A 171 23.22 -28.59 7.61
N PRO A 172 23.87 -28.91 6.48
CA PRO A 172 24.49 -27.88 5.64
C PRO A 172 23.45 -26.85 5.22
N VAL A 173 23.84 -25.58 5.29
CA VAL A 173 23.06 -24.42 4.82
C VAL A 173 22.79 -24.63 3.33
N THR A 174 21.56 -24.97 2.97
CA THR A 174 21.10 -24.81 1.60
C THR A 174 20.87 -23.33 1.35
N ALA A 175 21.72 -22.77 0.48
CA ALA A 175 21.54 -21.60 -0.38
C ALA A 175 20.89 -20.32 0.20
N TRP A 176 21.60 -19.22 0.00
CA TRP A 176 21.24 -17.82 0.25
C TRP A 176 20.00 -17.30 -0.52
N HIS A 177 18.86 -17.97 -0.47
CA HIS A 177 17.60 -17.50 -1.05
C HIS A 177 16.44 -17.84 -0.09
N ASP A 178 16.25 -17.03 0.96
CA ASP A 178 15.00 -16.95 1.74
C ASP A 178 15.06 -15.70 2.66
N PHE A 179 15.22 -14.52 2.05
CA PHE A 179 15.09 -13.25 2.78
C PHE A 179 13.72 -12.59 2.66
N ASP A 180 12.77 -13.20 1.95
CA ASP A 180 11.40 -12.73 1.85
C ASP A 180 10.46 -13.93 1.88
N ASP A 181 9.40 -13.84 2.69
CA ASP A 181 8.26 -14.78 2.80
C ASP A 181 8.36 -16.06 3.67
N ASP A 182 8.90 -15.93 4.89
CA ASP A 182 8.44 -16.80 5.99
C ASP A 182 7.66 -15.97 7.02
N GLU A 183 6.38 -16.30 7.25
CA GLU A 183 5.79 -16.13 8.58
C GLU A 183 6.85 -16.60 9.59
N PRO A 184 7.17 -15.82 10.65
CA PRO A 184 8.29 -16.14 11.52
C PRO A 184 8.14 -17.59 11.95
N GLY A 185 9.05 -18.42 11.45
CA GLY A 185 8.91 -19.87 11.48
C GLY A 185 8.43 -20.29 12.86
N GLN A 186 7.46 -21.20 12.89
CA GLN A 186 7.16 -21.97 14.10
C GLN A 186 8.43 -22.73 14.49
N ILE A 187 9.32 -22.03 15.18
CA ILE A 187 10.48 -22.56 15.85
C ILE A 187 9.91 -23.41 16.97
N GLY A 188 10.31 -24.69 16.99
CA GLY A 188 9.80 -25.69 17.92
C GLY A 188 9.84 -25.20 19.37
N PRO A 189 9.00 -25.76 20.26
CA PRO A 189 8.83 -25.25 21.61
C PRO A 189 10.17 -25.25 22.32
N ALA A 190 10.77 -24.07 22.49
CA ALA A 190 11.81 -23.87 23.47
C ALA A 190 11.26 -24.43 24.78
N ALA A 191 12.01 -25.32 25.43
CA ALA A 191 11.62 -25.89 26.70
C ALA A 191 11.19 -24.74 27.63
N THR A 192 10.03 -24.88 28.28
CA THR A 192 9.46 -23.86 29.16
C THR A 192 10.53 -23.32 30.12
N GLY A 193 10.90 -22.05 29.97
CA GLY A 193 11.91 -21.37 30.81
C GLY A 193 13.23 -21.00 30.12
N VAL A 194 13.47 -21.42 28.87
CA VAL A 194 14.67 -21.02 28.10
C VAL A 194 14.48 -19.61 27.54
N VAL A 195 15.36 -18.69 27.92
CA VAL A 195 15.34 -17.26 27.50
C VAL A 195 16.58 -16.83 26.71
N TYR A 196 17.59 -17.69 26.60
CA TYR A 196 18.76 -17.53 25.72
C TYR A 196 18.94 -18.80 24.90
N ASP A 197 19.29 -18.63 23.62
CA ASP A 197 19.64 -19.71 22.72
C ASP A 197 21.17 -19.80 22.62
N ASP A 198 21.75 -20.93 23.02
CA ASP A 198 23.19 -21.19 22.96
C ASP A 198 23.60 -22.02 21.73
N SER A 199 22.68 -22.26 20.79
CA SER A 199 22.97 -22.95 19.52
C SER A 199 23.63 -22.06 18.46
N ALA A 200 23.57 -20.74 18.62
CA ALA A 200 24.18 -19.80 17.69
C ALA A 200 25.71 -19.79 17.79
N GLU A 201 26.37 -19.72 16.65
CA GLU A 201 27.82 -19.65 16.58
C GLU A 201 28.34 -18.26 16.98
N VAL A 202 29.38 -18.26 17.81
CA VAL A 202 30.10 -17.07 18.27
C VAL A 202 30.92 -16.47 17.13
N MET A 203 31.43 -17.31 16.23
CA MET A 203 32.28 -16.90 15.12
C MET A 203 31.81 -17.57 13.83
N PRO A 204 30.70 -17.11 13.25
CA PRO A 204 30.22 -17.65 11.96
C PRO A 204 31.26 -17.40 10.86
N GLU A 205 31.21 -18.21 9.79
CA GLU A 205 32.22 -18.24 8.72
C GLU A 205 32.53 -16.85 8.13
N TYR A 206 31.49 -16.06 7.84
CA TYR A 206 31.66 -14.70 7.30
C TYR A 206 32.46 -13.76 8.24
N LEU A 207 32.31 -13.93 9.56
CA LEU A 207 33.03 -13.13 10.54
C LEU A 207 34.49 -13.58 10.66
N LEU A 208 34.74 -14.89 10.56
CA LEU A 208 36.09 -15.43 10.52
C LEU A 208 36.84 -15.02 9.25
N ASP A 209 36.15 -14.93 8.11
CA ASP A 209 36.74 -14.42 6.86
C ASP A 209 37.30 -13.01 7.03
N ASP A 210 36.51 -12.07 7.56
CA ASP A 210 36.94 -10.70 7.85
C ASP A 210 38.13 -10.66 8.83
N VAL A 211 38.09 -11.51 9.86
CA VAL A 211 39.18 -11.62 10.86
C VAL A 211 40.45 -12.13 10.21
N PHE A 212 40.38 -13.17 9.39
CA PHE A 212 41.55 -13.77 8.74
C PHE A 212 42.15 -12.85 7.68
N GLU A 213 41.32 -12.13 6.91
CA GLU A 213 41.79 -11.08 6.02
C GLU A 213 42.56 -10.02 6.81
N ARG A 214 42.00 -9.56 7.93
CA ARG A 214 42.68 -8.58 8.79
C ARG A 214 43.97 -9.12 9.41
N MET A 215 44.03 -10.40 9.78
CA MET A 215 45.25 -11.04 10.28
C MET A 215 46.34 -11.09 9.20
N ALA A 216 45.98 -11.39 7.95
CA ALA A 216 46.91 -11.38 6.83
C ALA A 216 47.47 -9.97 6.59
N GLU A 217 46.63 -8.93 6.64
CA GLU A 217 47.07 -7.53 6.55
C GLU A 217 48.04 -7.13 7.67
N LEU A 218 47.88 -7.71 8.86
CA LEU A 218 48.76 -7.49 10.01
C LEU A 218 50.04 -8.32 9.97
N GLY A 219 50.21 -9.20 8.96
CA GLY A 219 51.45 -9.94 8.71
C GLY A 219 51.49 -11.37 9.26
N VAL A 220 50.34 -11.97 9.59
CA VAL A 220 50.25 -13.40 9.95
C VAL A 220 50.44 -14.26 8.70
N ASP A 221 51.21 -15.35 8.81
CA ASP A 221 51.51 -16.21 7.65
C ASP A 221 50.23 -16.87 7.09
N PRO A 222 49.96 -16.78 5.77
CA PRO A 222 48.80 -17.43 5.14
C PRO A 222 48.67 -18.92 5.42
N VAL A 223 49.78 -19.67 5.58
CA VAL A 223 49.76 -21.10 5.89
C VAL A 223 49.18 -21.34 7.29
N ARG A 224 49.45 -20.44 8.24
CA ARG A 224 48.90 -20.50 9.60
C ARG A 224 47.42 -20.13 9.61
N ILE A 225 47.03 -19.11 8.83
CA ILE A 225 45.63 -18.73 8.64
C ILE A 225 44.82 -19.91 8.09
N GLU A 226 45.35 -20.62 7.09
CA GLU A 226 44.68 -21.79 6.51
C GLU A 226 44.56 -22.95 7.52
N ALA A 227 45.58 -23.15 8.36
CA ALA A 227 45.52 -24.13 9.45
C ALA A 227 44.44 -23.76 10.49
N MET A 228 44.30 -22.48 10.83
CA MET A 228 43.23 -21.98 11.72
C MET A 228 41.85 -22.15 11.10
N ARG A 229 41.70 -21.88 9.79
CA ARG A 229 40.45 -22.06 9.05
C ARG A 229 40.01 -23.52 9.00
N ALA A 230 40.97 -24.45 8.99
CA ALA A 230 40.71 -25.88 8.99
C ALA A 230 40.49 -26.49 10.39
N ASP A 231 40.40 -25.65 11.44
CA ASP A 231 40.35 -26.07 12.86
C ASP A 231 41.50 -27.02 13.26
N GLY A 232 42.65 -26.91 12.60
CA GLY A 232 43.82 -27.78 12.80
C GLY A 232 44.87 -27.22 13.78
N ASP A 233 45.91 -28.02 14.04
CA ASP A 233 47.06 -27.55 14.83
C ASP A 233 47.81 -26.45 14.06
N VAL A 234 47.84 -25.24 14.64
CA VAL A 234 48.54 -24.11 14.05
C VAL A 234 50.05 -24.37 14.13
N PRO A 235 50.81 -24.24 13.01
CA PRO A 235 52.28 -24.37 13.00
C PRO A 235 52.96 -23.39 13.98
N PRO A 236 54.27 -23.46 14.25
CA PRO A 236 54.97 -22.40 14.99
C PRO A 236 55.14 -21.14 14.12
N PRO A 237 55.17 -19.94 14.73
CA PRO A 237 55.24 -18.67 14.01
C PRO A 237 56.64 -18.40 13.47
N GLY A 238 56.71 -17.60 12.40
CA GLY A 238 57.97 -17.13 11.84
C GLY A 238 58.77 -16.27 12.83
N PRO A 239 60.10 -16.12 12.64
CA PRO A 239 60.98 -15.38 13.55
C PRO A 239 60.61 -13.90 13.72
N ASP A 240 59.98 -13.28 12.71
CA ASP A 240 59.53 -11.88 12.71
C ASP A 240 58.00 -11.73 12.62
N GLU A 241 57.24 -12.83 12.78
CA GLU A 241 55.79 -12.80 12.64
C GLU A 241 55.11 -12.20 13.89
N PRO A 242 54.22 -11.20 13.74
CA PRO A 242 53.54 -10.59 14.87
C PRO A 242 52.52 -11.54 15.50
N LEU A 243 52.42 -11.51 16.84
CA LEU A 243 51.30 -12.14 17.54
C LEU A 243 50.07 -11.24 17.37
N VAL A 244 48.98 -11.81 16.86
CA VAL A 244 47.70 -11.11 16.70
C VAL A 244 46.69 -11.69 17.68
N GLU A 245 46.03 -10.83 18.45
CA GLU A 245 44.91 -11.17 19.32
C GLU A 245 43.60 -10.81 18.62
N VAL A 246 42.65 -11.74 18.68
CA VAL A 246 41.28 -11.57 18.23
C VAL A 246 40.38 -11.61 19.45
N SER A 247 39.55 -10.58 19.59
CA SER A 247 38.50 -10.49 20.58
C SER A 247 37.15 -10.39 19.90
N VAL A 248 36.24 -11.30 20.22
CA VAL A 248 34.86 -11.31 19.72
C VAL A 248 33.93 -11.11 20.90
N ALA A 249 33.22 -9.99 20.91
CA ALA A 249 32.17 -9.75 21.87
C ALA A 249 30.85 -10.27 21.28
N PHE A 250 30.25 -11.26 21.94
CA PHE A 250 29.11 -12.04 21.47
C PHE A 250 27.91 -11.84 22.39
N ILE A 251 26.74 -11.59 21.80
CA ILE A 251 25.45 -11.57 22.47
C ILE A 251 24.64 -12.73 21.88
N PRO A 252 24.28 -13.75 22.67
CA PRO A 252 23.49 -14.87 22.16
C PRO A 252 22.06 -14.42 21.82
N PRO A 253 21.37 -15.13 20.92
CA PRO A 253 19.95 -14.89 20.71
C PRO A 253 19.18 -15.01 22.03
N ARG A 254 18.21 -14.13 22.23
CA ARG A 254 17.42 -14.08 23.47
C ARG A 254 15.94 -13.81 23.20
N LEU A 255 15.08 -14.38 24.04
CA LEU A 255 13.64 -14.14 23.97
C LEU A 255 13.33 -12.77 24.58
N ARG A 256 13.19 -11.75 23.75
CA ARG A 256 12.80 -10.42 24.18
C ARG A 256 11.35 -10.41 24.64
N SER A 257 11.07 -9.65 25.69
CA SER A 257 9.73 -9.27 26.10
C SER A 257 9.67 -7.75 26.13
N VAL A 258 8.95 -7.14 25.19
CA VAL A 258 8.98 -5.69 24.98
C VAL A 258 7.56 -5.14 25.11
N LEU A 259 7.38 -4.18 26.01
CA LEU A 259 6.19 -3.34 26.02
C LEU A 259 6.32 -2.36 24.86
N PRO A 260 5.35 -2.34 23.92
CA PRO A 260 5.32 -1.32 22.88
C PRO A 260 5.39 0.08 23.50
N ASP A 261 6.07 0.99 22.80
CA ASP A 261 6.10 2.40 23.23
C ASP A 261 4.68 2.95 23.37
N GLU A 262 4.52 3.93 24.27
CA GLU A 262 3.25 4.64 24.40
C GLU A 262 2.93 5.33 23.08
N LEU A 263 1.79 4.97 22.49
CA LEU A 263 1.30 5.56 21.26
C LEU A 263 0.80 6.98 21.54
N SER A 264 1.03 7.89 20.59
CA SER A 264 0.47 9.23 20.64
C SER A 264 -1.05 9.19 20.45
N GLY A 265 -1.77 10.23 20.91
CA GLY A 265 -3.24 10.28 20.96
C GLY A 265 -3.98 9.63 19.77
N PRO A 266 -3.71 10.02 18.50
CA PRO A 266 -4.37 9.44 17.33
C PRO A 266 -4.08 7.94 17.11
N ASP A 267 -2.84 7.51 17.35
CA ASP A 267 -2.43 6.11 17.17
C ASP A 267 -2.94 5.23 18.30
N GLU A 268 -2.97 5.76 19.53
CA GLU A 268 -3.59 5.07 20.66
C GLU A 268 -5.10 4.96 20.49
N TRP A 269 -5.76 6.01 19.98
CA TRP A 269 -7.18 5.94 19.64
C TRP A 269 -7.46 4.90 18.56
N ARG A 270 -6.64 4.84 17.51
CA ARG A 270 -6.73 3.78 16.48
C ARG A 270 -6.60 2.40 17.08
N ARG A 271 -5.55 2.16 17.87
CA ARG A 271 -5.31 0.88 18.54
C ARG A 271 -6.48 0.49 19.44
N ARG A 272 -6.94 1.41 20.29
CA ARG A 272 -8.06 1.20 21.22
C ARG A 272 -9.35 0.82 20.49
N ASN A 273 -9.53 1.35 19.29
CA ASN A 273 -10.67 1.07 18.43
C ASN A 273 -10.40 -0.01 17.38
N ARG A 274 -9.31 -0.78 17.44
CA ARG A 274 -9.01 -1.85 16.45
C ARG A 274 -8.97 -1.36 15.00
N LEU A 275 -8.63 -0.09 14.78
CA LEU A 275 -8.37 0.40 13.43
C LEU A 275 -7.03 -0.14 12.91
N PRO A 276 -6.91 -0.35 11.60
CA PRO A 276 -5.62 -0.67 11.00
C PRO A 276 -4.60 0.44 11.27
N ARG A 277 -3.31 0.04 11.24
CA ARG A 277 -2.21 1.00 11.30
C ARG A 277 -2.28 1.96 10.11
N PRO A 278 -1.83 3.22 10.25
CA PRO A 278 -1.72 4.13 9.12
C PRO A 278 -0.96 3.47 7.95
N GLY A 279 -1.56 3.46 6.76
CA GLY A 279 -0.95 2.87 5.56
C GLY A 279 -1.20 1.37 5.35
N ALA A 280 -1.81 0.68 6.30
CA ALA A 280 -2.17 -0.73 6.10
C ALA A 280 -3.34 -0.90 5.10
N VAL A 281 -4.16 0.14 4.90
CA VAL A 281 -5.24 0.18 3.92
C VAL A 281 -5.24 1.50 3.14
N ALA A 282 -5.95 1.51 2.00
CA ALA A 282 -6.08 2.68 1.14
C ALA A 282 -6.70 3.88 1.91
N PRO A 283 -6.30 5.13 1.62
CA PRO A 283 -6.77 6.33 2.33
C PRO A 283 -8.30 6.48 2.43
N LEU A 284 -9.03 6.28 1.32
CA LEU A 284 -10.50 6.36 1.33
C LEU A 284 -11.11 5.26 2.20
N HIS A 285 -10.55 4.06 2.13
CA HIS A 285 -10.99 2.93 2.95
C HIS A 285 -10.70 3.17 4.43
N ASP A 286 -9.51 3.66 4.77
CA ASP A 286 -9.14 4.05 6.14
C ASP A 286 -10.16 5.02 6.72
N PHE A 287 -10.49 6.09 5.97
CA PHE A 287 -11.50 7.06 6.38
C PHE A 287 -12.88 6.43 6.58
N GLN A 288 -13.28 5.49 5.72
CA GLN A 288 -14.53 4.74 5.92
C GLN A 288 -14.52 3.94 7.23
N LEU A 289 -13.40 3.28 7.55
CA LEU A 289 -13.24 2.54 8.81
C LEU A 289 -13.25 3.48 10.04
N HIS A 290 -12.70 4.70 9.94
CA HIS A 290 -12.81 5.70 11.02
C HIS A 290 -14.26 6.00 11.39
N ARG A 291 -15.17 6.07 10.41
CA ARG A 291 -16.60 6.27 10.67
C ARG A 291 -17.24 5.11 11.43
N TYR A 292 -16.87 3.88 11.10
CA TYR A 292 -17.33 2.73 11.88
C TYR A 292 -16.75 2.73 13.30
N ALA A 293 -15.48 3.13 13.44
CA ALA A 293 -14.79 3.19 14.73
C ALA A 293 -15.41 4.21 15.70
N GLU A 294 -15.80 5.40 15.23
CA GLU A 294 -16.47 6.38 16.09
C GLU A 294 -17.90 5.95 16.47
N VAL A 295 -18.63 5.27 15.59
CA VAL A 295 -19.95 4.73 15.91
C VAL A 295 -19.81 3.60 16.94
N ALA A 296 -18.79 2.76 16.81
CA ALA A 296 -18.46 1.72 17.77
C ALA A 296 -18.07 2.31 19.14
N GLU A 297 -17.33 3.40 19.17
CA GLU A 297 -17.00 4.12 20.39
C GLU A 297 -18.24 4.76 21.03
N ALA A 298 -19.05 5.47 20.26
CA ALA A 298 -20.29 6.09 20.72
C ALA A 298 -21.31 5.05 21.23
N LEU A 299 -21.40 3.87 20.59
CA LEU A 299 -22.22 2.76 21.09
C LEU A 299 -21.74 2.27 22.46
N ARG A 300 -20.43 2.09 22.63
CA ARG A 300 -19.85 1.64 23.91
C ARG A 300 -20.05 2.63 25.04
N ASP A 301 -19.94 3.91 24.72
CA ASP A 301 -20.01 5.01 25.68
C ASP A 301 -21.46 5.53 25.87
N ASP A 302 -22.46 4.84 25.28
CA ASP A 302 -23.89 5.18 25.27
C ASP A 302 -24.19 6.62 24.82
N ALA A 303 -23.46 7.05 23.79
CA ALA A 303 -23.44 8.41 23.26
C ALA A 303 -23.77 8.46 21.75
N LEU A 304 -24.49 7.47 21.23
CA LEU A 304 -24.92 7.46 19.82
C LEU A 304 -25.82 8.67 19.51
N PRO A 305 -25.58 9.38 18.39
CA PRO A 305 -26.47 10.44 17.95
C PRO A 305 -27.81 9.85 17.44
N PRO A 306 -28.89 10.66 17.41
CA PRO A 306 -30.18 10.20 16.91
C PRO A 306 -30.16 9.90 15.40
N VAL A 307 -29.28 10.57 14.65
CA VAL A 307 -29.11 10.43 13.20
C VAL A 307 -27.64 10.61 12.82
N LEU A 308 -27.22 9.96 11.73
CA LEU A 308 -25.97 10.29 11.05
C LEU A 308 -26.19 11.43 10.04
N LEU A 309 -25.29 12.41 10.07
CA LEU A 309 -25.26 13.55 9.16
C LEU A 309 -24.91 13.13 7.73
N ALA A 310 -24.01 12.18 7.53
CA ALA A 310 -23.42 11.96 6.21
C ALA A 310 -24.24 11.11 5.25
N THR A 311 -25.33 10.50 5.69
CA THR A 311 -26.13 9.59 4.85
C THR A 311 -26.55 10.30 3.56
N PRO A 312 -26.13 9.84 2.37
CA PRO A 312 -26.36 10.58 1.13
C PRO A 312 -27.86 10.66 0.81
N THR A 313 -28.28 11.74 0.15
CA THR A 313 -29.67 11.92 -0.32
C THR A 313 -29.82 11.60 -1.80
N ARG A 314 -28.71 11.38 -2.51
CA ARG A 314 -28.67 11.00 -3.93
C ARG A 314 -27.77 9.80 -4.16
N ALA A 315 -28.07 9.03 -5.21
CA ALA A 315 -27.28 7.87 -5.62
C ALA A 315 -25.81 8.21 -5.95
N SER A 316 -25.54 9.43 -6.43
CA SER A 316 -24.17 9.92 -6.66
C SER A 316 -23.32 10.01 -5.39
N GLY A 317 -23.93 9.96 -4.20
CA GLY A 317 -23.27 10.21 -2.91
C GLY A 317 -23.48 11.62 -2.35
N HIS A 318 -24.01 12.55 -3.14
CA HIS A 318 -24.33 13.90 -2.67
C HIS A 318 -25.34 13.91 -1.51
N LEU A 319 -25.13 14.85 -0.59
CA LEU A 319 -25.99 15.19 0.52
C LEU A 319 -26.67 16.53 0.26
N ASP A 320 -27.99 16.57 0.40
CA ASP A 320 -28.75 17.81 0.27
C ASP A 320 -28.39 18.78 1.41
N PRO A 321 -27.98 20.03 1.11
CA PRO A 321 -27.64 21.02 2.11
C PRO A 321 -28.71 21.23 3.19
N ASP A 322 -29.99 21.26 2.82
CA ASP A 322 -31.07 21.47 3.80
C ASP A 322 -31.26 20.24 4.69
N VAL A 323 -31.10 19.03 4.14
CA VAL A 323 -31.16 17.78 4.91
C VAL A 323 -30.00 17.68 5.92
N LEU A 324 -28.80 18.18 5.57
CA LEU A 324 -27.70 18.28 6.55
C LEU A 324 -28.12 19.15 7.74
N VAL A 325 -28.75 20.29 7.48
CA VAL A 325 -29.21 21.20 8.55
C VAL A 325 -30.30 20.56 9.39
N ASP A 326 -31.28 19.89 8.78
CA ASP A 326 -32.35 19.19 9.50
C ASP A 326 -31.78 18.12 10.46
N ARG A 327 -30.72 17.41 10.04
CA ARG A 327 -30.04 16.43 10.88
C ARG A 327 -29.23 17.08 12.01
N LEU A 328 -28.59 18.21 11.76
CA LEU A 328 -27.92 19.01 12.79
C LEU A 328 -28.92 19.52 13.84
N GLU A 329 -30.08 20.02 13.41
CA GLU A 329 -31.17 20.44 14.30
C GLU A 329 -31.66 19.27 15.17
N THR A 330 -31.76 18.07 14.57
CA THR A 330 -32.14 16.83 15.29
C THR A 330 -31.12 16.46 16.37
N CYS A 331 -29.82 16.50 16.06
CA CYS A 331 -28.76 16.24 17.04
C CYS A 331 -28.75 17.30 18.16
N ALA A 332 -28.89 18.58 17.81
CA ALA A 332 -28.95 19.68 18.77
C ALA A 332 -30.17 19.56 19.71
N ALA A 333 -31.34 19.18 19.18
CA ALA A 333 -32.54 18.93 19.99
C ALA A 333 -32.37 17.76 20.97
N ALA A 334 -31.54 16.77 20.62
CA ALA A 334 -31.16 15.67 21.51
C ALA A 334 -30.03 16.04 22.49
N GLY A 335 -29.42 17.23 22.37
CA GLY A 335 -28.27 17.65 23.17
C GLY A 335 -26.99 16.83 22.90
N VAL A 336 -26.90 16.20 21.72
CA VAL A 336 -25.76 15.35 21.33
C VAL A 336 -24.98 16.03 20.22
N GLU A 337 -23.67 16.14 20.39
CA GLU A 337 -22.79 16.64 19.33
C GLU A 337 -22.60 15.55 18.25
N PRO A 338 -22.68 15.89 16.95
CA PRO A 338 -22.41 14.94 15.87
C PRO A 338 -21.00 14.34 15.93
N LEU A 339 -20.86 13.10 15.44
CA LEU A 339 -19.58 12.41 15.42
C LEU A 339 -18.61 13.07 14.41
N PRO A 340 -17.30 13.24 14.73
CA PRO A 340 -16.38 14.01 13.88
C PRO A 340 -16.14 13.47 12.46
N ALA A 341 -16.00 12.16 12.28
CA ALA A 341 -15.79 11.56 10.96
C ALA A 341 -17.07 11.59 10.11
N ASP A 342 -18.22 11.41 10.73
CA ASP A 342 -19.53 11.56 10.11
C ASP A 342 -19.79 13.02 9.69
N LEU A 343 -19.47 14.01 10.53
CA LEU A 343 -19.49 15.41 10.12
C LEU A 343 -18.55 15.65 8.93
N ALA A 344 -17.30 15.21 9.00
CA ALA A 344 -16.34 15.37 7.91
C ALA A 344 -16.85 14.77 6.60
N GLN A 345 -17.44 13.57 6.64
CA GLN A 345 -18.03 12.92 5.47
C GLN A 345 -19.26 13.66 4.94
N ALA A 346 -20.09 14.22 5.82
CA ALA A 346 -21.25 15.02 5.42
C ALA A 346 -20.81 16.27 4.65
N LEU A 347 -19.75 16.94 5.10
CA LEU A 347 -19.20 18.12 4.44
C LEU A 347 -18.58 17.80 3.07
N LEU A 348 -17.91 16.64 2.93
CA LEU A 348 -17.37 16.16 1.65
C LEU A 348 -18.46 15.77 0.63
N ARG A 349 -19.68 15.49 1.10
CA ARG A 349 -20.83 15.14 0.26
C ARG A 349 -21.67 16.34 -0.16
N LEU A 350 -21.39 17.53 0.35
CA LEU A 350 -22.09 18.74 -0.08
C LEU A 350 -21.83 19.03 -1.57
N PRO A 351 -22.85 19.42 -2.35
CA PRO A 351 -22.66 19.89 -3.70
C PRO A 351 -21.76 21.12 -3.75
N ARG A 352 -21.01 21.27 -4.84
CA ARG A 352 -20.18 22.46 -5.09
C ARG A 352 -20.99 23.77 -5.02
N GLY A 353 -20.32 24.84 -4.59
CA GLY A 353 -20.91 26.18 -4.53
C GLY A 353 -21.51 26.54 -3.18
N GLY A 354 -21.94 27.81 -3.06
CA GLY A 354 -22.49 28.38 -1.83
C GLY A 354 -23.99 28.13 -1.67
N HIS A 355 -24.37 27.65 -0.49
CA HIS A 355 -25.73 27.30 -0.07
C HIS A 355 -26.17 28.23 1.06
N HIS A 356 -26.30 29.53 0.75
CA HIS A 356 -26.46 30.59 1.76
C HIS A 356 -27.66 30.41 2.69
N ALA A 357 -28.81 29.95 2.19
CA ALA A 357 -30.00 29.73 3.02
C ALA A 357 -29.77 28.63 4.08
N ALA A 358 -29.17 27.51 3.68
CA ALA A 358 -28.79 26.43 4.60
C ALA A 358 -27.70 26.90 5.58
N ALA A 359 -26.73 27.69 5.12
CA ALA A 359 -25.68 28.27 5.97
C ALA A 359 -26.26 29.17 7.08
N GLU A 360 -27.21 30.05 6.73
CA GLU A 360 -27.88 30.94 7.69
C GLU A 360 -28.74 30.18 8.70
N ARG A 361 -29.34 29.04 8.31
CA ARG A 361 -30.05 28.15 9.23
C ARG A 361 -29.08 27.44 10.17
N ALA A 362 -28.02 26.83 9.64
CA ALA A 362 -27.01 26.13 10.43
C ALA A 362 -26.34 27.07 11.47
N ALA A 363 -26.09 28.33 11.10
CA ALA A 363 -25.49 29.33 11.99
C ALA A 363 -26.33 29.67 13.24
N LYS A 364 -27.62 29.29 13.28
CA LYS A 364 -28.52 29.52 14.41
C LYS A 364 -28.51 28.36 15.41
N ILE A 365 -27.85 27.25 15.09
CA ILE A 365 -27.74 26.07 15.95
C ILE A 365 -26.50 26.23 16.83
N ASP A 366 -26.67 26.15 18.15
CA ASP A 366 -25.59 26.31 19.12
C ASP A 366 -24.78 25.00 19.26
N SER A 367 -23.92 24.72 18.28
CA SER A 367 -23.05 23.53 18.22
C SER A 367 -21.80 23.83 17.40
N ALA A 368 -20.66 23.20 17.75
CA ALA A 368 -19.42 23.35 17.01
C ALA A 368 -19.52 22.75 15.59
N ALA A 369 -20.17 21.59 15.46
CA ALA A 369 -20.46 20.94 14.19
C ALA A 369 -21.32 21.83 13.29
N ALA A 370 -22.35 22.48 13.85
CA ALA A 370 -23.19 23.39 13.08
C ALA A 370 -22.45 24.66 12.63
N ALA A 371 -21.57 25.21 13.47
CA ALA A 371 -20.73 26.33 13.09
C ALA A 371 -19.73 25.98 11.96
N GLU A 372 -19.17 24.76 11.98
CA GLU A 372 -18.35 24.23 10.88
C GLU A 372 -19.19 24.09 9.60
N ALA A 373 -20.36 23.46 9.68
CA ALA A 373 -21.26 23.28 8.54
C ALA A 373 -21.70 24.61 7.94
N ALA A 374 -22.09 25.59 8.76
CA ALA A 374 -22.45 26.93 8.31
C ALA A 374 -21.32 27.59 7.53
N ARG A 375 -20.07 27.47 8.01
CA ARG A 375 -18.89 28.02 7.32
C ARG A 375 -18.67 27.38 5.95
N ARG A 376 -18.83 26.05 5.85
CA ARG A 376 -18.68 25.31 4.59
C ARG A 376 -19.78 25.62 3.60
N LEU A 377 -21.03 25.63 4.08
CA LEU A 377 -22.22 25.95 3.29
C LEU A 377 -22.19 27.38 2.75
N ALA A 378 -21.59 28.33 3.49
CA ALA A 378 -21.42 29.71 3.00
C ALA A 378 -20.32 29.85 1.94
N GLY A 379 -19.37 28.90 1.88
CA GLY A 379 -18.24 28.89 0.96
C GLY A 379 -18.50 28.06 -0.30
N GLY A 380 -17.44 27.83 -1.10
CA GLY A 380 -17.53 27.06 -2.35
C GLY A 380 -17.36 25.54 -2.20
N GLY A 381 -17.22 25.03 -0.97
CA GLY A 381 -16.84 23.65 -0.67
C GLY A 381 -15.32 23.46 -0.47
N MET A 382 -14.86 22.21 -0.51
CA MET A 382 -13.43 21.87 -0.47
C MET A 382 -12.75 22.29 -1.79
N ALA A 383 -11.52 22.80 -1.72
CA ALA A 383 -10.72 23.06 -2.92
C ALA A 383 -10.30 21.75 -3.59
N ASP A 384 -10.22 21.74 -4.92
CA ASP A 384 -9.75 20.56 -5.65
C ASP A 384 -8.25 20.32 -5.34
N PRO A 385 -7.89 19.13 -4.81
CA PRO A 385 -6.49 18.73 -4.71
C PRO A 385 -5.87 18.55 -6.09
N GLU A 386 -4.55 18.74 -6.19
CA GLU A 386 -3.84 18.37 -7.40
C GLU A 386 -3.72 16.84 -7.47
N CYS A 387 -4.25 16.28 -8.55
CA CYS A 387 -4.34 14.84 -8.78
C CYS A 387 -3.57 14.46 -10.05
N GLY A 388 -2.71 13.44 -9.95
CA GLY A 388 -1.90 12.96 -11.05
C GLY A 388 -1.22 11.63 -10.73
N PHE A 389 -0.24 11.25 -11.53
CA PHE A 389 0.60 10.08 -11.26
C PHE A 389 1.90 10.12 -12.06
N THR A 390 2.85 9.26 -11.68
CA THR A 390 4.03 8.95 -12.49
C THR A 390 4.07 7.46 -12.82
N TRP A 391 4.51 7.12 -14.03
CA TRP A 391 4.81 5.74 -14.39
C TRP A 391 6.13 5.32 -13.74
N GLN A 392 6.21 4.10 -13.22
CA GLN A 392 7.41 3.55 -12.61
C GLN A 392 7.62 2.09 -13.06
N HIS A 393 8.86 1.62 -12.96
CA HIS A 393 9.23 0.22 -13.20
C HIS A 393 10.26 -0.28 -12.18
N LEU A 394 10.36 -1.60 -12.02
CA LEU A 394 11.38 -2.22 -11.18
C LEU A 394 12.65 -2.54 -11.99
N VAL A 395 13.81 -2.13 -11.48
CA VAL A 395 15.15 -2.50 -11.98
C VAL A 395 16.00 -2.95 -10.81
N GLY A 396 16.39 -4.24 -10.76
CA GLY A 396 17.31 -4.75 -9.74
C GLY A 396 16.88 -4.41 -8.31
N ALA A 397 15.64 -4.81 -7.93
CA ALA A 397 14.98 -4.50 -6.66
C ALA A 397 14.76 -3.00 -6.34
N SER A 398 15.09 -2.10 -7.26
CA SER A 398 14.89 -0.65 -7.11
C SER A 398 13.75 -0.16 -8.01
N VAL A 399 12.88 0.70 -7.48
CA VAL A 399 11.80 1.33 -8.25
C VAL A 399 12.30 2.64 -8.87
N VAL A 400 12.17 2.79 -10.19
CA VAL A 400 12.66 3.94 -10.96
C VAL A 400 11.50 4.60 -11.72
N ASP A 401 11.53 5.93 -11.82
CA ASP A 401 10.54 6.72 -12.56
C ASP A 401 10.77 6.63 -14.08
N PHE A 402 9.69 6.54 -14.85
CA PHE A 402 9.71 6.60 -16.30
C PHE A 402 9.58 8.05 -16.80
N GLY A 403 10.51 8.48 -17.65
CA GLY A 403 10.23 9.60 -18.56
C GLY A 403 9.20 9.20 -19.61
N ASP A 404 8.42 10.15 -20.14
CA ASP A 404 7.46 9.88 -21.23
C ASP A 404 8.13 9.26 -22.48
N ASP A 405 9.39 9.63 -22.73
CA ASP A 405 10.17 9.23 -23.90
C ASP A 405 10.86 7.86 -23.75
N GLU A 406 10.88 7.30 -22.54
CA GLU A 406 11.37 5.96 -22.33
C GLU A 406 10.26 4.97 -22.71
N LEU A 407 10.60 3.99 -23.56
CA LEU A 407 9.65 3.09 -24.22
C LEU A 407 10.26 1.68 -24.35
N ASN A 408 10.14 0.88 -23.30
CA ASN A 408 10.52 -0.54 -23.31
C ASN A 408 9.43 -1.36 -22.60
N GLU A 409 9.34 -2.65 -22.93
CA GLU A 409 8.48 -3.61 -22.22
C GLU A 409 9.14 -3.97 -20.88
N PHE A 410 8.39 -3.86 -19.77
CA PHE A 410 8.88 -4.25 -18.43
C PHE A 410 7.91 -5.19 -17.75
N LEU A 411 8.46 -6.15 -16.99
CA LEU A 411 7.69 -7.18 -16.31
C LEU A 411 6.92 -6.64 -15.08
N GLU A 412 7.35 -5.52 -14.50
CA GLU A 412 6.69 -4.92 -13.34
C GLU A 412 6.53 -3.40 -13.48
N LEU A 413 5.33 -2.98 -13.90
CA LEU A 413 4.92 -1.58 -13.98
C LEU A 413 4.15 -1.15 -12.74
N ARG A 414 4.33 0.12 -12.36
CA ARG A 414 3.53 0.76 -11.31
C ARG A 414 3.08 2.15 -11.74
N LEU A 415 1.97 2.59 -11.17
CA LEU A 415 1.50 3.96 -11.25
C LEU A 415 1.64 4.55 -9.86
N ARG A 416 2.58 5.49 -9.67
CA ARG A 416 2.75 6.18 -8.39
C ARG A 416 1.75 7.33 -8.32
N PRO A 417 0.75 7.26 -7.42
CA PRO A 417 -0.27 8.29 -7.31
C PRO A 417 0.34 9.61 -6.81
N VAL A 418 -0.08 10.72 -7.39
CA VAL A 418 0.19 12.08 -6.92
C VAL A 418 -1.12 12.67 -6.44
N LEU A 419 -1.13 13.09 -5.18
CA LEU A 419 -2.24 13.79 -4.56
C LEU A 419 -1.64 14.86 -3.64
N GLN A 420 -1.89 16.12 -3.95
CA GLN A 420 -1.39 17.26 -3.17
C GLN A 420 -2.55 18.17 -2.77
N VAL A 421 -2.66 18.41 -1.45
CA VAL A 421 -3.67 19.29 -0.89
C VAL A 421 -3.29 20.74 -1.18
N THR A 422 -4.11 21.44 -1.97
CA THR A 422 -3.87 22.84 -2.38
C THR A 422 -4.22 23.83 -1.27
N ALA A 423 -5.27 23.54 -0.50
CA ALA A 423 -5.64 24.27 0.69
C ALA A 423 -6.17 23.26 1.74
N PRO A 424 -5.56 23.18 2.94
CA PRO A 424 -6.03 22.27 3.96
C PRO A 424 -7.44 22.65 4.40
N THR A 425 -8.26 21.63 4.68
CA THR A 425 -9.60 21.86 5.19
C THR A 425 -9.56 22.35 6.64
N GLY A 426 -8.54 21.99 7.42
CA GLY A 426 -8.50 22.19 8.86
C GLY A 426 -9.24 21.10 9.63
N LEU A 427 -9.74 20.07 8.93
CA LEU A 427 -10.33 18.88 9.52
C LEU A 427 -9.34 17.73 9.38
N ARG A 428 -8.74 17.34 10.51
CA ARG A 428 -7.68 16.32 10.59
C ARG A 428 -7.98 15.04 9.81
N LEU A 429 -9.19 14.50 9.93
CA LEU A 429 -9.58 13.27 9.24
C LEU A 429 -9.64 13.44 7.71
N ILE A 430 -9.94 14.63 7.21
CA ILE A 430 -9.89 14.91 5.78
C ILE A 430 -8.43 15.07 5.36
N ASP A 431 -7.68 15.93 6.05
CA ASP A 431 -6.34 16.36 5.61
C ASP A 431 -5.28 15.25 5.80
N GLU A 432 -5.31 14.51 6.92
CA GLU A 432 -4.27 13.53 7.28
C GLU A 432 -4.63 12.08 6.93
N VAL A 433 -5.92 11.76 6.81
CA VAL A 433 -6.38 10.38 6.55
C VAL A 433 -6.89 10.23 5.13
N LEU A 434 -7.95 10.95 4.76
CA LEU A 434 -8.63 10.80 3.47
C LEU A 434 -7.81 11.33 2.29
N LEU A 435 -7.22 12.52 2.45
CA LEU A 435 -6.36 13.17 1.45
C LEU A 435 -4.89 12.77 1.59
N ARG A 436 -4.61 11.68 2.30
CA ARG A 436 -3.27 11.09 2.30
C ARG A 436 -2.97 10.54 0.91
N ARG A 437 -1.76 10.81 0.40
CA ARG A 437 -1.31 10.27 -0.89
C ARG A 437 -1.39 8.73 -0.85
N PRO A 438 -2.08 8.08 -1.80
CA PRO A 438 -2.10 6.62 -1.88
C PRO A 438 -0.71 6.08 -2.27
N ASP A 439 -0.39 4.87 -1.81
CA ASP A 439 0.83 4.17 -2.24
C ASP A 439 0.67 3.61 -3.65
N GLY A 440 1.78 3.46 -4.39
CA GLY A 440 1.75 2.94 -5.77
C GLY A 440 1.62 1.42 -5.88
N TRP A 441 1.29 0.75 -4.78
CA TRP A 441 1.13 -0.70 -4.67
C TRP A 441 0.13 -1.01 -3.55
N THR A 442 -0.42 -2.22 -3.54
CA THR A 442 -1.47 -2.64 -2.61
C THR A 442 -1.01 -3.86 -1.80
N VAL A 443 -1.23 -3.86 -0.48
CA VAL A 443 -1.05 -5.05 0.39
C VAL A 443 -2.39 -5.79 0.61
N ASP A 444 -3.53 -5.16 0.29
CA ASP A 444 -4.84 -5.49 0.86
C ASP A 444 -5.87 -5.98 -0.17
N GLU A 445 -6.87 -6.74 0.31
CA GLU A 445 -8.01 -7.32 -0.41
C GLU A 445 -9.19 -6.32 -0.59
N SER A 446 -8.98 -5.01 -0.35
CA SER A 446 -9.98 -3.93 -0.51
C SER A 446 -10.65 -3.82 -1.90
N ALA A 447 -10.26 -4.64 -2.87
CA ALA A 447 -10.81 -4.67 -4.23
C ALA A 447 -12.35 -4.70 -4.27
N GLY A 448 -12.99 -5.40 -3.33
CA GLY A 448 -14.45 -5.50 -3.25
C GLY A 448 -15.18 -4.22 -2.79
N LEU A 449 -14.45 -3.19 -2.35
CA LEU A 449 -14.99 -1.96 -1.76
C LEU A 449 -14.79 -0.72 -2.64
N LEU A 450 -14.08 -0.85 -3.77
CA LEU A 450 -13.79 0.24 -4.70
C LEU A 450 -15.06 0.93 -5.21
N ARG A 451 -16.14 0.15 -5.41
CA ARG A 451 -17.44 0.63 -5.91
C ARG A 451 -18.08 1.73 -5.05
N ASP A 452 -17.78 1.77 -3.75
CA ASP A 452 -18.44 2.71 -2.81
C ASP A 452 -17.70 4.06 -2.74
N TRP A 453 -16.43 4.12 -3.17
CA TRP A 453 -15.58 5.30 -3.02
C TRP A 453 -16.05 6.53 -3.80
N PRO A 454 -16.60 6.43 -5.03
CA PRO A 454 -17.14 7.58 -5.74
C PRO A 454 -18.23 8.32 -4.94
N ALA A 455 -19.04 7.59 -4.17
CA ALA A 455 -20.09 8.17 -3.32
C ALA A 455 -19.54 8.79 -2.02
N MET A 456 -18.27 8.57 -1.68
CA MET A 456 -17.61 9.26 -0.56
C MET A 456 -17.17 10.67 -0.92
N LEU A 457 -16.81 10.90 -2.18
CA LEU A 457 -16.30 12.17 -2.70
C LEU A 457 -17.07 12.57 -3.96
N PRO A 458 -18.39 12.75 -3.87
CA PRO A 458 -19.26 12.90 -5.03
C PRO A 458 -18.99 14.18 -5.83
N SER A 459 -18.27 15.15 -5.26
CA SER A 459 -17.84 16.38 -5.91
C SER A 459 -16.35 16.41 -6.30
N HIS A 460 -15.56 15.37 -6.00
CA HIS A 460 -14.11 15.34 -6.22
C HIS A 460 -13.65 14.02 -6.86
N ARG A 461 -14.22 13.69 -8.02
CA ARG A 461 -13.97 12.41 -8.70
C ARG A 461 -12.50 12.09 -8.96
N GLU A 462 -11.64 13.08 -9.21
CA GLU A 462 -10.22 12.83 -9.45
C GLU A 462 -9.47 12.33 -8.22
N VAL A 463 -9.88 12.73 -7.02
CA VAL A 463 -9.31 12.16 -5.78
C VAL A 463 -9.60 10.66 -5.72
N VAL A 464 -10.79 10.24 -6.14
CA VAL A 464 -11.18 8.82 -6.20
C VAL A 464 -10.41 8.10 -7.31
N ALA A 465 -10.28 8.71 -8.49
CA ALA A 465 -9.53 8.14 -9.61
C ALA A 465 -8.04 7.88 -9.26
N VAL A 466 -7.40 8.81 -8.53
CA VAL A 466 -6.03 8.63 -8.02
C VAL A 466 -5.92 7.43 -7.07
N ASN A 467 -6.93 7.21 -6.23
CA ASN A 467 -6.98 6.07 -5.31
C ASN A 467 -7.22 4.73 -6.03
N PHE A 468 -7.75 4.74 -7.26
CA PHE A 468 -7.93 3.53 -8.08
C PHE A 468 -6.63 3.05 -8.76
N LEU A 469 -5.65 3.92 -8.97
CA LEU A 469 -4.45 3.59 -9.74
C LEU A 469 -3.66 2.36 -9.24
N PRO A 470 -3.50 2.14 -7.91
CA PRO A 470 -2.81 0.95 -7.39
C PRO A 470 -3.50 -0.38 -7.76
N TYR A 471 -4.80 -0.33 -8.06
CA TYR A 471 -5.65 -1.46 -8.40
C TYR A 471 -5.81 -1.64 -9.91
N LEU A 472 -5.46 -0.62 -10.71
CA LEU A 472 -5.71 -0.58 -12.15
C LEU A 472 -4.93 -1.65 -12.91
N LEU A 473 -3.60 -1.70 -12.73
CA LEU A 473 -2.74 -2.65 -13.45
C LEU A 473 -2.97 -4.11 -13.02
N ARG A 474 -3.63 -4.33 -11.88
CA ARG A 474 -4.08 -5.63 -11.39
C ARG A 474 -5.46 -6.04 -11.93
N GLU A 475 -6.04 -5.23 -12.83
CA GLU A 475 -7.37 -5.44 -13.43
C GLU A 475 -8.51 -5.52 -12.41
N GLN A 476 -8.34 -4.88 -11.24
CA GLN A 476 -9.38 -4.81 -10.21
C GLN A 476 -10.29 -3.60 -10.37
N VAL A 477 -9.88 -2.61 -11.17
CA VAL A 477 -10.73 -1.48 -11.59
C VAL A 477 -11.44 -1.89 -12.87
N THR A 478 -12.77 -1.80 -12.87
CA THR A 478 -13.62 -2.20 -14.00
C THR A 478 -14.44 -1.02 -14.54
N SER A 479 -15.34 -1.30 -15.49
CA SER A 479 -16.31 -0.30 -15.95
C SER A 479 -17.33 0.08 -14.86
N GLU A 480 -17.48 -0.68 -13.78
CA GLU A 480 -18.33 -0.33 -12.64
C GLU A 480 -17.73 0.85 -11.85
N GLU A 481 -16.44 0.79 -11.51
CA GLU A 481 -15.72 1.89 -10.87
C GLU A 481 -15.72 3.15 -11.74
N LEU A 482 -15.51 3.01 -13.05
CA LEU A 482 -15.63 4.13 -14.00
C LEU A 482 -17.04 4.71 -14.05
N ALA A 483 -18.09 3.88 -13.92
CA ALA A 483 -19.47 4.36 -13.85
C ALA A 483 -19.71 5.20 -12.58
N GLY A 484 -19.10 4.83 -11.46
CA GLY A 484 -19.13 5.65 -10.26
C GLY A 484 -18.45 7.02 -10.45
N LEU A 485 -17.30 7.08 -11.13
CA LEU A 485 -16.64 8.36 -11.48
C LEU A 485 -17.49 9.22 -12.44
N GLU A 486 -18.23 8.59 -13.35
CA GLU A 486 -19.12 9.26 -14.29
C GLU A 486 -20.37 9.86 -13.61
N LEU A 487 -20.86 9.21 -12.56
CA LEU A 487 -21.95 9.67 -11.69
C LEU A 487 -21.51 10.79 -10.74
N ALA A 488 -20.24 10.79 -10.33
CA ALA A 488 -19.65 11.86 -9.53
C ALA A 488 -19.43 13.13 -10.37
N GLU A 489 -19.20 14.24 -9.68
CA GLU A 489 -18.92 15.57 -10.22
C GLU A 489 -17.46 15.98 -9.95
N GLY A 490 -17.10 17.15 -10.48
CA GLY A 490 -15.75 17.72 -10.38
C GLY A 490 -14.94 17.60 -11.67
N PRO A 491 -13.71 18.15 -11.68
CA PRO A 491 -12.87 18.15 -12.87
C PRO A 491 -12.53 16.72 -13.28
N ILE A 492 -12.17 16.53 -14.55
CA ILE A 492 -11.60 15.30 -15.06
C ILE A 492 -10.16 15.58 -15.43
N GLY A 493 -9.27 14.71 -14.96
CA GLY A 493 -7.83 14.86 -15.06
C GLY A 493 -7.16 13.63 -15.65
N GLU A 494 -5.84 13.59 -15.51
CA GLU A 494 -5.00 12.51 -16.00
C GLU A 494 -5.32 11.14 -15.38
N PRO A 495 -5.60 11.01 -14.07
CA PRO A 495 -5.99 9.74 -13.45
C PRO A 495 -7.22 9.09 -14.09
N THR A 496 -8.32 9.81 -14.30
CA THR A 496 -9.48 9.25 -15.01
C THR A 496 -9.12 8.87 -16.46
N ALA A 497 -8.30 9.69 -17.13
CA ALA A 497 -7.89 9.41 -18.51
C ALA A 497 -7.08 8.11 -18.65
N VAL A 498 -6.15 7.81 -17.72
CA VAL A 498 -5.40 6.55 -17.74
C VAL A 498 -6.29 5.34 -17.42
N ILE A 499 -7.29 5.49 -16.53
CA ILE A 499 -8.27 4.43 -16.27
C ILE A 499 -9.04 4.10 -17.54
N ILE A 500 -9.57 5.10 -18.24
CA ILE A 500 -10.28 4.90 -19.52
C ILE A 500 -9.35 4.26 -20.55
N ALA A 501 -8.12 4.78 -20.71
CA ALA A 501 -7.15 4.24 -21.65
C ALA A 501 -6.80 2.78 -21.37
N PHE A 502 -6.60 2.42 -20.10
CA PHE A 502 -6.32 1.05 -19.69
C PHE A 502 -7.51 0.11 -19.95
N LEU A 503 -8.73 0.52 -19.58
CA LEU A 503 -9.93 -0.27 -19.84
C LEU A 503 -10.20 -0.46 -21.34
N VAL A 504 -9.93 0.55 -22.17
CA VAL A 504 -9.97 0.43 -23.64
C VAL A 504 -8.91 -0.56 -24.12
N ALA A 505 -7.66 -0.47 -23.62
CA ALA A 505 -6.58 -1.37 -23.98
C ALA A 505 -6.86 -2.83 -23.61
N CYS A 506 -7.54 -3.07 -22.48
CA CYS A 506 -7.96 -4.41 -22.05
C CYS A 506 -9.20 -4.93 -22.80
N GLY A 507 -9.89 -4.10 -23.58
CA GLY A 507 -11.16 -4.50 -24.19
C GLY A 507 -12.29 -4.69 -23.17
N ALA A 508 -12.26 -3.95 -22.06
CA ALA A 508 -13.17 -4.16 -20.95
C ALA A 508 -14.64 -3.92 -21.36
N PRO A 509 -15.58 -4.82 -20.98
CA PRO A 509 -16.99 -4.66 -21.32
C PRO A 509 -17.59 -3.44 -20.61
N GLY A 510 -18.57 -2.79 -21.25
CA GLY A 510 -19.32 -1.67 -20.65
C GLY A 510 -18.62 -0.30 -20.69
N VAL A 511 -17.41 -0.21 -21.25
CA VAL A 511 -16.66 1.07 -21.40
C VAL A 511 -17.33 1.99 -22.42
N VAL A 512 -17.82 1.46 -23.54
CA VAL A 512 -18.39 2.26 -24.64
C VAL A 512 -19.57 3.14 -24.20
N PRO A 513 -20.59 2.64 -23.47
CA PRO A 513 -21.66 3.50 -22.95
C PRO A 513 -21.16 4.64 -22.05
N LEU A 514 -20.10 4.42 -21.26
CA LEU A 514 -19.53 5.41 -20.35
C LEU A 514 -18.78 6.51 -21.12
N VAL A 515 -17.93 6.12 -22.06
CA VAL A 515 -17.23 7.05 -22.95
C VAL A 515 -18.22 7.91 -23.73
N ARG A 516 -19.33 7.33 -24.21
CA ARG A 516 -20.41 8.07 -24.88
C ARG A 516 -21.11 9.05 -23.95
N SER A 517 -21.40 8.65 -22.70
CA SER A 517 -22.02 9.53 -21.71
C SER A 517 -21.12 10.73 -21.40
N MET A 518 -19.83 10.48 -21.17
CA MET A 518 -18.83 11.53 -20.95
C MET A 518 -18.68 12.45 -22.16
N ALA A 519 -18.66 11.90 -23.39
CA ALA A 519 -18.62 12.69 -24.61
C ALA A 519 -19.85 13.61 -24.74
N ALA A 520 -21.05 13.08 -24.46
CA ALA A 520 -22.29 13.85 -24.50
C ALA A 520 -22.33 15.00 -23.48
N LYS A 521 -21.66 14.84 -22.33
CA LYS A 521 -21.49 15.89 -21.31
C LYS A 521 -20.41 16.91 -21.67
N GLY A 522 -19.56 16.63 -22.68
CA GLY A 522 -18.39 17.45 -23.00
C GLY A 522 -17.19 17.18 -22.07
N ASP A 523 -17.25 16.10 -21.31
CA ASP A 523 -16.35 15.75 -20.21
C ASP A 523 -15.22 14.78 -20.63
N LEU A 524 -15.22 14.29 -21.87
CA LEU A 524 -14.26 13.28 -22.33
C LEU A 524 -12.85 13.87 -22.61
N PRO A 525 -11.81 13.49 -21.85
CA PRO A 525 -10.45 14.05 -21.99
C PRO A 525 -9.68 13.33 -23.11
N VAL A 526 -10.08 13.55 -24.35
CA VAL A 526 -9.59 12.78 -25.52
C VAL A 526 -8.06 12.84 -25.67
N GLU A 527 -7.46 14.01 -25.49
CA GLU A 527 -6.02 14.22 -25.63
C GLU A 527 -5.24 13.37 -24.61
N GLN A 528 -5.66 13.40 -23.33
CA GLN A 528 -5.03 12.63 -22.26
C GLN A 528 -5.30 11.13 -22.41
N ILE A 529 -6.51 10.72 -22.81
CA ILE A 529 -6.81 9.31 -23.12
C ILE A 529 -5.89 8.79 -24.20
N SER A 530 -5.69 9.58 -25.27
CA SER A 530 -4.84 9.19 -26.39
C SER A 530 -3.37 9.03 -25.97
N ARG A 531 -2.83 9.99 -25.20
CA ARG A 531 -1.47 9.92 -24.65
C ARG A 531 -1.33 8.67 -23.77
N GLN A 532 -2.25 8.44 -22.84
CA GLN A 532 -2.17 7.31 -21.93
C GLN A 532 -2.39 5.96 -22.63
N LEU A 533 -3.24 5.89 -23.66
CA LEU A 533 -3.44 4.66 -24.44
C LEU A 533 -2.16 4.22 -25.16
N VAL A 534 -1.40 5.18 -25.72
CA VAL A 534 -0.08 4.91 -26.29
C VAL A 534 0.87 4.32 -25.23
N LEU A 535 0.93 4.95 -24.05
CA LEU A 535 1.82 4.51 -22.97
C LEU A 535 1.44 3.13 -22.44
N VAL A 536 0.14 2.86 -22.23
CA VAL A 536 -0.37 1.55 -21.81
C VAL A 536 0.01 0.48 -22.84
N LEU A 537 -0.32 0.67 -24.12
CA LEU A 537 -0.05 -0.32 -25.17
C LEU A 537 1.44 -0.63 -25.30
N ARG A 538 2.32 0.37 -25.14
CA ARG A 538 3.77 0.19 -25.28
C ARG A 538 4.46 -0.38 -24.04
N ARG A 539 4.02 0.00 -22.84
CA ARG A 539 4.70 -0.38 -21.59
C ARG A 539 4.23 -1.73 -21.05
N SER A 540 2.93 -2.01 -21.18
CA SER A 540 2.29 -3.16 -20.49
C SER A 540 2.17 -4.44 -21.32
N GLY A 541 2.78 -4.48 -22.52
CA GLY A 541 2.74 -5.64 -23.42
C GLY A 541 1.34 -5.99 -23.94
N ARG A 542 0.37 -5.08 -23.81
CA ARG A 542 -1.03 -5.31 -24.21
C ARG A 542 -1.17 -5.31 -25.72
N GLU A 543 -1.97 -6.24 -26.23
CA GLU A 543 -2.30 -6.28 -27.64
C GLU A 543 -3.11 -5.05 -28.06
N THR A 544 -2.89 -4.55 -29.28
CA THR A 544 -3.67 -3.42 -29.82
C THR A 544 -5.08 -3.83 -30.25
N ARG A 545 -5.33 -5.13 -30.47
CA ARG A 545 -6.59 -5.64 -31.04
C ARG A 545 -7.82 -5.37 -30.16
N PRO A 546 -7.80 -5.57 -28.83
CA PRO A 546 -8.93 -5.23 -27.96
C PRO A 546 -9.27 -3.74 -28.00
N ALA A 547 -8.26 -2.85 -28.02
CA ALA A 547 -8.48 -1.41 -28.15
C ALA A 547 -9.20 -1.04 -29.45
N VAL A 548 -8.78 -1.62 -30.58
CA VAL A 548 -9.44 -1.42 -31.88
C VAL A 548 -10.89 -1.90 -31.84
N ALA A 549 -11.17 -3.03 -31.17
CA ALA A 549 -12.53 -3.54 -31.04
C ALA A 549 -13.44 -2.58 -30.26
N VAL A 550 -12.98 -2.06 -29.11
CA VAL A 550 -13.73 -1.09 -28.30
C VAL A 550 -13.97 0.21 -29.06
N LEU A 551 -12.96 0.73 -29.75
CA LEU A 551 -13.10 1.96 -30.56
C LEU A 551 -14.01 1.74 -31.78
N SER A 552 -14.03 0.53 -32.35
CA SER A 552 -14.96 0.16 -33.42
C SER A 552 -16.41 0.14 -32.91
N GLU A 553 -16.65 -0.49 -31.76
CA GLU A 553 -17.96 -0.50 -31.10
C GLU A 553 -18.41 0.93 -30.77
N LEU A 554 -17.52 1.79 -30.27
CA LEU A 554 -17.80 3.21 -30.03
C LEU A 554 -18.24 3.92 -31.32
N ALA A 555 -17.52 3.70 -32.43
CA ALA A 555 -17.85 4.31 -33.71
C ALA A 555 -19.20 3.80 -34.27
N GLU A 556 -19.51 2.51 -34.11
CA GLU A 556 -20.79 1.90 -34.48
C GLU A 556 -21.95 2.41 -33.62
N ALA A 557 -21.70 2.68 -32.34
CA ALA A 557 -22.65 3.27 -31.42
C ALA A 557 -22.83 4.79 -31.62
N GLY A 558 -22.25 5.37 -32.68
CA GLY A 558 -22.42 6.77 -33.07
C GLY A 558 -21.33 7.73 -32.56
N GLY A 559 -20.35 7.26 -31.80
CA GLY A 559 -19.21 8.06 -31.30
C GLY A 559 -18.02 8.10 -32.28
N HIS A 560 -18.29 8.23 -33.58
CA HIS A 560 -17.26 8.15 -34.61
C HIS A 560 -16.33 9.37 -34.60
N HIS A 561 -16.80 10.54 -34.15
CA HIS A 561 -15.95 11.73 -33.98
C HIS A 561 -14.94 11.54 -32.85
N GLU A 562 -15.37 11.02 -31.71
CA GLU A 562 -14.53 10.74 -30.55
C GLU A 562 -13.53 9.61 -30.87
N ALA A 563 -14.00 8.52 -31.47
CA ALA A 563 -13.14 7.42 -31.91
C ALA A 563 -12.07 7.89 -32.90
N TRP A 564 -12.43 8.75 -33.86
CA TRP A 564 -11.46 9.35 -34.78
C TRP A 564 -10.44 10.24 -34.06
N ARG A 565 -10.88 11.13 -33.15
CA ARG A 565 -9.96 11.99 -32.39
C ARG A 565 -8.95 11.15 -31.62
N ILE A 566 -9.40 10.10 -30.92
CA ILE A 566 -8.52 9.16 -30.20
C ILE A 566 -7.53 8.50 -31.16
N VAL A 567 -8.02 7.83 -32.21
CA VAL A 567 -7.15 7.08 -33.13
C VAL A 567 -6.14 8.00 -33.83
N SER A 568 -6.56 9.19 -34.26
CA SER A 568 -5.71 10.13 -34.97
C SER A 568 -4.55 10.65 -34.11
N ALA A 569 -4.75 10.79 -32.80
CA ALA A 569 -3.72 11.18 -31.85
C ALA A 569 -2.79 10.01 -31.48
N VAL A 570 -3.28 8.77 -31.54
CA VAL A 570 -2.51 7.56 -31.22
C VAL A 570 -1.62 7.10 -32.39
N LEU A 571 -2.08 7.26 -33.63
CA LEU A 571 -1.38 6.79 -34.83
C LEU A 571 0.09 7.28 -34.96
N PRO A 572 0.41 8.57 -34.74
CA PRO A 572 1.79 9.06 -34.83
C PRO A 572 2.78 8.30 -33.95
N ALA A 573 2.34 7.87 -32.77
CA ALA A 573 3.19 7.12 -31.87
C ALA A 573 3.21 5.62 -32.24
N LEU A 574 2.10 5.00 -32.62
CA LEU A 574 2.11 3.56 -32.86
C LEU A 574 2.66 3.14 -34.23
N LEU A 575 2.61 4.01 -35.24
CA LEU A 575 3.06 3.65 -36.58
C LEU A 575 4.59 3.64 -36.65
N PRO A 576 5.19 2.59 -37.23
CA PRO A 576 6.63 2.47 -37.29
C PRO A 576 7.22 3.40 -38.34
N SER A 577 8.40 3.94 -38.04
CA SER A 577 9.28 4.57 -39.02
C SER A 577 10.07 3.52 -39.83
N GLU A 578 10.25 2.30 -39.29
CA GLU A 578 11.10 1.26 -39.88
C GLU A 578 10.38 -0.05 -40.26
N ARG A 579 10.95 -0.75 -41.26
CA ARG A 579 10.28 -1.82 -42.04
C ARG A 579 9.92 -3.11 -41.30
N HIS A 580 10.66 -3.50 -40.27
CA HIS A 580 10.52 -4.82 -39.62
C HIS A 580 9.40 -4.84 -38.55
N LEU A 581 8.80 -3.69 -38.28
CA LEU A 581 7.76 -3.49 -37.27
C LEU A 581 6.34 -3.46 -37.86
N MET A 582 6.16 -3.70 -39.17
CA MET A 582 4.83 -3.71 -39.82
C MET A 582 4.08 -5.02 -39.54
N THR A 583 3.29 -5.04 -38.46
CA THR A 583 2.49 -6.20 -38.03
C THR A 583 1.09 -6.24 -38.65
N VAL A 584 0.42 -7.39 -38.56
CA VAL A 584 -1.00 -7.56 -38.93
C VAL A 584 -1.87 -6.60 -38.11
N THR A 585 -1.59 -6.48 -36.82
CA THR A 585 -2.34 -5.61 -35.89
C THR A 585 -2.27 -4.13 -36.28
N LEU A 586 -1.10 -3.64 -36.70
CA LEU A 586 -0.98 -2.26 -37.19
C LEU A 586 -1.71 -2.04 -38.52
N THR A 587 -1.79 -3.08 -39.36
CA THR A 587 -2.61 -3.02 -40.58
C THR A 587 -4.10 -2.89 -40.25
N GLU A 588 -4.58 -3.64 -39.25
CA GLU A 588 -5.96 -3.55 -38.78
C GLU A 588 -6.28 -2.18 -38.17
N LEU A 589 -5.35 -1.63 -37.37
CA LEU A 589 -5.48 -0.28 -36.80
C LEU A 589 -5.61 0.80 -37.89
N VAL A 590 -4.78 0.77 -38.93
CA VAL A 590 -4.85 1.76 -40.03
C VAL A 590 -6.11 1.56 -40.87
N ALA A 591 -6.53 0.32 -41.12
CA ALA A 591 -7.79 0.03 -41.81
C ALA A 591 -8.98 0.62 -41.03
N PHE A 592 -9.05 0.38 -39.73
CA PHE A 592 -10.05 0.96 -38.84
C PHE A 592 -9.99 2.49 -38.86
N ALA A 593 -8.79 3.08 -38.80
CA ALA A 593 -8.62 4.52 -38.89
C ALA A 593 -9.16 5.10 -40.20
N ALA A 594 -8.96 4.43 -41.34
CA ALA A 594 -9.53 4.84 -42.62
C ALA A 594 -11.07 4.79 -42.61
N ASP A 595 -11.66 3.75 -42.02
CA ASP A 595 -13.12 3.60 -41.89
C ASP A 595 -13.72 4.71 -41.02
N VAL A 596 -13.14 4.96 -39.84
CA VAL A 596 -13.65 5.95 -38.90
C VAL A 596 -13.38 7.39 -39.38
N ALA A 597 -12.27 7.66 -40.06
CA ALA A 597 -12.01 8.93 -40.75
C ALA A 597 -13.07 9.23 -41.83
N CYS A 598 -13.51 8.19 -42.55
CA CYS A 598 -14.56 8.31 -43.54
C CYS A 598 -15.89 8.71 -42.90
N ARG A 599 -16.31 7.97 -41.86
CA ARG A 599 -17.55 8.22 -41.12
C ARG A 599 -17.57 9.59 -40.43
N ALA A 600 -16.44 10.00 -39.86
CA ALA A 600 -16.30 11.30 -39.19
C ALA A 600 -16.09 12.48 -40.14
N GLY A 601 -15.99 12.25 -41.47
CA GLY A 601 -15.68 13.31 -42.43
C GLY A 601 -14.31 13.96 -42.18
N ALA A 602 -13.38 13.23 -41.57
CA ALA A 602 -12.11 13.77 -41.10
C ALA A 602 -11.21 14.26 -42.23
N ARG A 603 -10.49 15.35 -41.95
CA ARG A 603 -9.50 15.98 -42.83
C ARG A 603 -8.28 16.40 -42.01
N GLY A 604 -7.18 16.66 -42.69
CA GLY A 604 -5.91 17.05 -42.07
C GLY A 604 -4.87 15.93 -42.18
N GLU A 605 -3.77 16.21 -42.85
CA GLU A 605 -2.71 15.24 -43.12
C GLU A 605 -2.03 14.78 -41.82
N ILE A 606 -1.82 13.47 -41.67
CA ILE A 606 -0.98 12.89 -40.62
C ILE A 606 0.38 12.53 -41.25
N PRO A 607 1.50 13.18 -40.86
CA PRO A 607 2.79 13.03 -41.54
C PRO A 607 3.29 11.58 -41.68
N ILE A 608 3.24 10.80 -40.60
CA ILE A 608 3.71 9.40 -40.61
C ILE A 608 2.85 8.51 -41.54
N VAL A 609 1.56 8.82 -41.69
CA VAL A 609 0.66 8.11 -42.60
C VAL A 609 1.00 8.47 -44.04
N ALA A 610 1.25 9.75 -44.33
CA ALA A 610 1.65 10.22 -45.64
C ALA A 610 3.00 9.62 -46.08
N GLU A 611 3.97 9.55 -45.18
CA GLU A 611 5.26 8.90 -45.42
C GLU A 611 5.07 7.42 -45.80
N ASN A 612 4.30 6.68 -45.01
CA ASN A 612 4.01 5.28 -45.28
C ASN A 612 3.19 5.08 -46.57
N ALA A 613 2.28 6.01 -46.90
CA ALA A 613 1.47 5.99 -48.11
C ALA A 613 2.31 6.17 -49.40
N ARG A 614 3.37 6.99 -49.34
CA ARG A 614 4.33 7.23 -50.45
C ARG A 614 5.24 6.03 -50.73
N SER A 615 5.24 5.02 -49.87
CA SER A 615 6.04 3.81 -50.09
C SER A 615 5.66 3.14 -51.41
N PRO A 616 6.61 2.73 -52.28
CA PRO A 616 6.31 2.08 -53.56
C PRO A 616 5.80 0.63 -53.42
N ARG A 617 5.61 0.13 -52.19
CA ARG A 617 5.26 -1.27 -51.92
C ARG A 617 3.78 -1.57 -52.13
N THR A 618 3.45 -2.85 -52.25
CA THR A 618 2.09 -3.38 -52.49
C THR A 618 1.47 -4.10 -51.28
N LEU A 619 2.05 -3.92 -50.09
CA LEU A 619 1.55 -4.52 -48.84
C LEU A 619 0.17 -3.98 -48.45
N ARG A 620 -0.63 -4.80 -47.75
CA ARG A 620 -1.96 -4.38 -47.24
C ARG A 620 -1.85 -3.14 -46.37
N PHE A 621 -0.91 -3.10 -45.43
CA PHE A 621 -0.61 -1.93 -44.60
C PHE A 621 -0.48 -0.64 -45.43
N VAL A 622 0.38 -0.65 -46.47
CA VAL A 622 0.61 0.53 -47.32
C VAL A 622 -0.65 0.93 -48.09
N ARG A 623 -1.47 -0.04 -48.53
CA ARG A 623 -2.75 0.25 -49.18
C ARG A 623 -3.72 0.96 -48.23
N GLU A 624 -3.82 0.51 -46.99
CA GLU A 624 -4.65 1.18 -45.98
C GLU A 624 -4.10 2.57 -45.62
N CYS A 625 -2.78 2.75 -45.54
CA CYS A 625 -2.18 4.08 -45.35
C CYS A 625 -2.52 5.04 -46.51
N ARG A 626 -2.48 4.57 -47.76
CA ARG A 626 -2.91 5.37 -48.92
C ARG A 626 -4.40 5.72 -48.85
N ARG A 627 -5.24 4.75 -48.49
CA ARG A 627 -6.68 4.95 -48.32
C ARG A 627 -6.98 6.01 -47.27
N LEU A 628 -6.33 5.93 -46.11
CA LEU A 628 -6.45 6.93 -45.05
C LEU A 628 -5.92 8.29 -45.51
N HIS A 629 -4.74 8.35 -46.13
CA HIS A 629 -4.15 9.60 -46.62
C HIS A 629 -5.04 10.30 -47.66
N ALA A 630 -5.61 9.55 -48.61
CA ALA A 630 -6.57 10.03 -49.60
C ALA A 630 -7.80 10.66 -48.92
N GLN A 631 -8.37 9.98 -47.92
CA GLN A 631 -9.49 10.52 -47.14
C GLN A 631 -9.12 11.83 -46.43
N LEU A 632 -7.93 11.91 -45.83
CA LEU A 632 -7.52 13.08 -45.04
C LEU A 632 -7.17 14.31 -45.89
N THR A 633 -6.65 14.10 -47.10
CA THR A 633 -6.21 15.17 -48.01
C THR A 633 -7.23 15.53 -49.07
N GLY A 634 -8.26 14.69 -49.28
CA GLY A 634 -9.20 14.85 -50.40
C GLY A 634 -8.59 14.48 -51.75
N ALA A 635 -7.40 13.87 -51.77
CA ALA A 635 -6.81 13.32 -52.98
C ALA A 635 -7.60 12.07 -53.40
N THR A 636 -8.04 12.02 -54.66
CA THR A 636 -8.66 10.82 -55.23
C THR A 636 -7.63 9.67 -55.22
N PRO A 637 -7.98 8.46 -54.75
CA PRO A 637 -7.03 7.38 -54.47
C PRO A 637 -6.20 6.89 -55.66
#